data_AF-A0A972KMC5-F1
#
_entry.id   AF-A0A972KMC5-F1
#
_cell.length_a   1.000
_cell.length_b   1.000
_cell.length_c   1.000
_cell.angle_alpha   90.00
_cell.angle_beta   90.00
_cell.angle_gamma   90.00
#
_symmetry.space_group_name_H-M   'P 1'
#
loop_
_entity.id
_entity.type
_entity.pdbx_description
1 polymer ?
#
loop_
_entity_poly.entity_id
_entity_poly.type
_entity_poly.pdbx_seq_one_letter_code
_entity_poly.pdbx_strand_id
1 'polypeptide(L)'
;MGLFNDSINCGLKTIVFTKARKIAELIHKWSREANPETAGRISSYRAGYLPEQRREIEKRLFEGDLMGVISTSALEVGIDVGALDVCILVGYPGSILSTWQRAGRVGREDRESLIIMVALEDALDHYFMKHPQDFFGSSYETAILDIGNSVILKSQLRCGASELPLTEDEENLFGQRMLPSLRELVDEGQIFQSAEGREWYSREKRPHRKVNIRSIGETYVIVNEETGKLIGTVEYPTVFRDCHQGAIYLQAGTEYHIAGIDLETKTVIARESLVDYYTQPTISEEVQVLKAYKEKRLGKIKIAFGKIKVSEKVVCYERKSLSNRKKIDEHSLSLPSFVYETMGIWIEIPSALREEITVPGIDFLGGLHGVEHALIAVFPLFALCDRWDLGGVSYLQHEQTGLATTFIHDAYPGGVGLSERAFEVLTDLIEATHKLVDGCLCREGCPSCIHSPKCGSGNRPLNKKTTLAILDHLASGKETIIRVKEKKTMLREQKTEPAKFDSQKIIFLDIETQKLAQEVGGWNFKERMKVSLVVIYSTKEQKYKYFEEEEIPKLLEEILAADLVVGFNIKGFDWAVLQPYFRHDLKIVPTLDILEIVHNKLGFRLSLSHLAEMTLGKKKEVDGIQAVTWYREGDMEKLKKYCRSDVEMTKELYEFGKRYGYLLFQSKQAKEGQLLRVPVDWE
;
A
#
# COMPACT_ATOMS: atom_id res chain seq x y z
N MET A 1 25.72 32.43 -4.39
CA MET A 1 26.15 32.84 -5.74
C MET A 1 27.51 33.49 -5.73
N GLY A 2 27.74 34.56 -4.93
CA GLY A 2 29.07 35.16 -4.73
C GLY A 2 30.17 34.12 -4.48
N LEU A 3 29.99 33.28 -3.46
CA LEU A 3 30.95 32.22 -3.11
C LEU A 3 31.40 31.32 -4.29
N PHE A 4 30.48 30.91 -5.16
CA PHE A 4 30.83 30.06 -6.30
C PHE A 4 31.64 30.84 -7.34
N ASN A 5 31.15 32.03 -7.72
CA ASN A 5 31.84 32.88 -8.68
C ASN A 5 33.21 33.33 -8.16
N ASP A 6 33.31 33.71 -6.89
CA ASP A 6 34.55 34.10 -6.24
C ASP A 6 35.57 32.95 -6.27
N SER A 7 35.13 31.72 -5.96
CA SER A 7 36.00 30.53 -6.03
C SER A 7 36.52 30.28 -7.45
N ILE A 8 35.64 30.37 -8.45
CA ILE A 8 36.03 30.21 -9.87
C ILE A 8 37.00 31.32 -10.31
N ASN A 9 36.76 32.56 -9.90
CA ASN A 9 37.62 33.71 -10.22
C ASN A 9 38.98 33.64 -9.55
N CYS A 10 39.09 33.01 -8.39
CA CYS A 10 40.35 32.66 -7.75
C CYS A 10 41.05 31.44 -8.38
N GLY A 11 40.47 30.83 -9.42
CA GLY A 11 41.05 29.67 -10.09
C GLY A 11 40.86 28.34 -9.33
N LEU A 12 39.91 28.27 -8.41
CA LEU A 12 39.61 27.07 -7.62
C LEU A 12 38.55 26.22 -8.31
N LYS A 13 38.82 24.92 -8.45
CA LYS A 13 37.87 23.96 -9.00
C LYS A 13 36.76 23.70 -7.98
N THR A 14 35.54 24.06 -8.34
CA THR A 14 34.43 24.16 -7.38
C THR A 14 33.25 23.29 -7.77
N ILE A 15 32.74 22.52 -6.83
CA ILE A 15 31.47 21.78 -6.95
C ILE A 15 30.40 22.43 -6.08
N VAL A 16 29.19 22.58 -6.61
CA VAL A 16 28.01 23.06 -5.88
C VAL A 16 26.96 21.96 -5.87
N PHE A 17 26.54 21.53 -4.69
CA PHE A 17 25.42 20.62 -4.51
C PHE A 17 24.15 21.38 -4.12
N THR A 18 23.04 21.07 -4.76
CA THR A 18 21.73 21.69 -4.51
C THR A 18 20.63 20.64 -4.32
N LYS A 19 19.61 20.93 -3.51
CA LYS A 19 18.46 20.02 -3.31
C LYS A 19 17.56 19.89 -4.55
N ALA A 20 17.46 20.94 -5.37
CA ALA A 20 16.46 21.01 -6.44
C ALA A 20 17.09 21.28 -7.81
N ARG A 21 16.62 20.56 -8.85
CA ARG A 21 17.07 20.74 -10.24
C ARG A 21 16.92 22.18 -10.71
N LYS A 22 15.80 22.84 -10.37
CA LYS A 22 15.55 24.25 -10.74
C LYS A 22 16.62 25.19 -10.15
N ILE A 23 17.06 24.94 -8.92
CA ILE A 23 18.12 25.74 -8.28
C ILE A 23 19.45 25.50 -8.99
N ALA A 24 19.78 24.25 -9.33
CA ALA A 24 21.00 23.94 -10.08
C ALA A 24 21.06 24.69 -11.43
N GLU A 25 19.97 24.68 -12.19
CA GLU A 25 19.88 25.40 -13.48
C GLU A 25 19.96 26.92 -13.32
N LEU A 26 19.29 27.48 -12.29
CA LEU A 26 19.34 28.92 -12.01
C LEU A 26 20.75 29.37 -11.64
N ILE A 27 21.43 28.64 -10.75
CA ILE A 27 22.82 28.93 -10.38
C ILE A 27 23.72 28.82 -11.61
N HIS A 28 23.55 27.78 -12.43
CA HIS A 28 24.33 27.61 -13.67
C HIS A 28 24.17 28.81 -14.62
N LYS A 29 22.92 29.19 -14.92
CA LYS A 29 22.61 30.34 -15.78
C LYS A 29 23.27 31.62 -15.24
N TRP A 30 23.00 31.96 -13.99
CA TRP A 30 23.51 33.19 -13.38
C TRP A 30 25.04 33.21 -13.27
N SER A 31 25.69 32.07 -13.02
CA SER A 31 27.15 31.99 -12.95
C SER A 31 27.82 32.19 -14.31
N ARG A 32 27.18 31.73 -15.40
CA ARG A 32 27.66 31.98 -16.76
C ARG A 32 27.49 33.44 -17.18
N GLU A 33 26.38 34.07 -16.80
CA GLU A 33 26.14 35.51 -17.04
C GLU A 33 27.15 36.38 -16.28
N ALA A 34 27.49 36.00 -15.04
CA ALA A 34 28.43 36.73 -14.20
C ALA A 34 29.91 36.54 -14.60
N ASN A 35 30.27 35.42 -15.25
CA ASN A 35 31.65 35.14 -15.66
C ASN A 35 31.74 34.78 -17.17
N PRO A 36 31.61 35.75 -18.09
CA PRO A 36 31.58 35.49 -19.53
C PRO A 36 32.83 34.75 -20.05
N GLU A 37 34.01 35.04 -19.48
CA GLU A 37 35.28 34.44 -19.92
C GLU A 37 35.42 32.95 -19.53
N THR A 38 34.87 32.56 -18.37
CA THR A 38 34.92 31.17 -17.87
C THR A 38 33.59 30.44 -18.07
N ALA A 39 32.59 31.05 -18.71
CA ALA A 39 31.26 30.50 -18.92
C ALA A 39 31.25 29.14 -19.64
N GLY A 40 32.23 28.87 -20.50
CA GLY A 40 32.42 27.57 -21.18
C GLY A 40 32.98 26.47 -20.28
N ARG A 41 33.53 26.84 -19.12
CA ARG A 41 34.17 25.95 -18.13
C ARG A 41 33.27 25.71 -16.90
N ILE A 42 32.02 26.16 -16.96
CA ILE A 42 31.00 25.97 -15.92
C ILE A 42 29.86 25.12 -16.48
N SER A 43 29.53 24.02 -15.82
CA SER A 43 28.47 23.10 -16.25
C SER A 43 27.49 22.77 -15.12
N SER A 44 26.24 22.48 -15.45
CA SER A 44 25.33 21.79 -14.54
C SER A 44 25.39 20.28 -14.77
N TYR A 45 25.08 19.48 -13.76
CA TYR A 45 25.03 18.03 -13.86
C TYR A 45 23.82 17.47 -13.11
N ARG A 46 22.98 16.71 -13.80
CA ARG A 46 21.77 16.13 -13.23
C ARG A 46 21.47 14.75 -13.82
N ALA A 47 20.81 13.91 -13.02
CA ALA A 47 20.44 12.54 -13.43
C ALA A 47 19.55 12.49 -14.68
N GLY A 48 18.81 13.57 -15.00
CA GLY A 48 17.96 13.66 -16.19
C GLY A 48 18.67 13.99 -17.50
N TYR A 49 20.00 14.13 -17.51
CA TYR A 49 20.78 14.26 -18.74
C TYR A 49 20.97 12.92 -19.44
N LEU A 50 21.12 12.98 -20.77
CA LEU A 50 21.41 11.80 -21.58
C LEU A 50 22.73 11.16 -21.12
N PRO A 51 22.86 9.82 -21.19
CA PRO A 51 24.10 9.15 -20.80
C PRO A 51 25.36 9.73 -21.47
N GLU A 52 25.27 10.12 -22.73
CA GLU A 52 26.38 10.70 -23.49
C GLU A 52 26.78 12.08 -22.93
N GLN A 53 25.80 12.92 -22.61
CA GLN A 53 26.03 14.24 -22.00
C GLN A 53 26.70 14.14 -20.63
N ARG A 54 26.25 13.17 -19.81
CA ARG A 54 26.86 12.92 -18.50
C ARG A 54 28.33 12.50 -18.63
N ARG A 55 28.62 11.57 -19.55
CA ARG A 55 30.00 11.13 -19.84
C ARG A 55 30.89 12.26 -20.34
N GLU A 56 30.37 13.16 -21.17
CA GLU A 56 31.12 14.33 -21.64
C GLU A 56 31.48 15.25 -20.48
N ILE A 57 30.52 15.58 -19.61
CA ILE A 57 30.76 16.44 -18.45
C ILE A 57 31.73 15.79 -17.47
N GLU A 58 31.56 14.49 -17.19
CA GLU A 58 32.46 13.72 -16.33
C GLU A 58 33.89 13.71 -16.87
N LYS A 59 34.05 13.47 -18.19
CA LYS A 59 35.35 13.50 -18.86
C LYS A 59 36.02 14.87 -18.74
N ARG A 60 35.29 15.95 -19.06
CA ARG A 60 35.81 17.32 -18.97
C ARG A 60 36.14 17.74 -17.54
N LEU A 61 35.46 17.17 -16.55
CA LEU A 61 35.74 17.40 -15.14
C LEU A 61 37.01 16.65 -14.69
N PHE A 62 37.21 15.42 -15.16
CA PHE A 62 38.41 14.62 -14.91
C PHE A 62 39.66 15.23 -15.59
N GLU A 63 39.53 15.65 -16.85
CA GLU A 63 40.60 16.29 -17.62
C GLU A 63 40.94 17.70 -17.12
N GLY A 64 40.09 18.30 -16.26
CA GLY A 64 40.31 19.62 -15.67
C GLY A 64 39.88 20.80 -16.56
N ASP A 65 39.19 20.53 -17.67
CA ASP A 65 38.62 21.54 -18.55
C ASP A 65 37.51 22.35 -17.86
N LEU A 66 36.73 21.70 -17.00
CA LEU A 66 35.73 22.34 -16.17
C LEU A 66 36.34 22.88 -14.87
N MET A 67 36.07 24.15 -14.61
CA MET A 67 36.38 24.82 -13.33
C MET A 67 35.25 24.66 -12.33
N GLY A 68 34.01 24.54 -12.82
CA GLY A 68 32.83 24.58 -11.97
C GLY A 68 31.77 23.58 -12.39
N VAL A 69 31.23 22.83 -11.43
CA VAL A 69 30.09 21.95 -11.68
C VAL A 69 28.99 22.18 -10.63
N ILE A 70 27.75 22.37 -11.09
CA ILE A 70 26.57 22.51 -10.23
C ILE A 70 25.71 21.26 -10.37
N SER A 71 25.55 20.49 -9.29
CA SER A 71 24.82 19.23 -9.32
C SER A 71 23.72 19.13 -8.27
N THR A 72 22.79 18.20 -8.50
CA THR A 72 21.93 17.63 -7.45
C THR A 72 22.67 16.50 -6.74
N SER A 73 21.98 15.52 -6.15
CA SER A 73 22.59 14.28 -5.63
C SER A 73 23.24 13.38 -6.70
N ALA A 74 23.24 13.77 -7.98
CA ALA A 74 23.67 12.90 -9.07
C ALA A 74 25.18 12.65 -9.11
N LEU A 75 26.00 13.60 -8.62
CA LEU A 75 27.45 13.43 -8.44
C LEU A 75 27.82 12.92 -7.03
N GLU A 76 26.83 12.56 -6.20
CA GLU A 76 27.06 12.06 -4.83
C GLU A 76 27.63 10.64 -4.83
N VAL A 77 27.24 9.79 -5.78
CA VAL A 77 27.54 8.34 -5.79
C VAL A 77 28.29 7.92 -7.05
N GLY A 78 29.35 7.13 -6.90
CA GLY A 78 29.82 6.22 -7.96
C GLY A 78 30.72 6.79 -9.06
N ILE A 79 31.21 8.02 -8.94
CA ILE A 79 32.05 8.65 -9.97
C ILE A 79 33.35 9.15 -9.37
N ASP A 80 34.47 8.87 -10.03
CA ASP A 80 35.78 9.44 -9.68
C ASP A 80 35.87 10.86 -10.25
N VAL A 81 35.29 11.80 -9.51
CA VAL A 81 35.43 13.22 -9.78
C VAL A 81 36.85 13.60 -9.36
N GLY A 82 37.68 14.09 -10.28
CA GLY A 82 39.11 14.38 -10.05
C GLY A 82 39.38 15.39 -8.92
N ALA A 83 40.58 15.96 -8.86
CA ALA A 83 40.94 16.91 -7.79
C ALA A 83 40.09 18.20 -7.84
N LEU A 84 39.09 18.28 -6.96
CA LEU A 84 38.28 19.47 -6.68
C LEU A 84 38.78 20.14 -5.39
N ASP A 85 38.74 21.48 -5.38
CA ASP A 85 39.29 22.29 -4.29
C ASP A 85 38.20 22.76 -3.31
N VAL A 86 37.02 23.14 -3.84
CA VAL A 86 35.94 23.74 -3.05
C VAL A 86 34.61 23.01 -3.25
N CYS A 87 33.94 22.68 -2.15
CA CYS A 87 32.60 22.08 -2.15
C CYS A 87 31.61 23.02 -1.46
N ILE A 88 30.59 23.46 -2.20
CA ILE A 88 29.52 24.31 -1.67
C ILE A 88 28.23 23.48 -1.58
N LEU A 89 27.73 23.30 -0.37
CA LEU A 89 26.45 22.65 -0.10
C LEU A 89 25.38 23.73 0.06
N VAL A 90 24.44 23.81 -0.88
CA VAL A 90 23.29 24.71 -0.81
C VAL A 90 22.17 24.01 -0.03
N GLY A 91 22.23 24.22 1.28
CA GLY A 91 21.40 23.60 2.30
C GLY A 91 21.92 22.23 2.77
N TYR A 92 21.44 21.80 3.93
CA TYR A 92 21.78 20.49 4.50
C TYR A 92 21.32 19.35 3.58
N PRO A 93 22.19 18.47 3.08
CA PRO A 93 21.87 17.39 2.15
C PRO A 93 20.70 16.46 2.47
N GLY A 94 20.24 16.43 3.72
CA GLY A 94 19.15 15.58 4.21
C GLY A 94 19.64 14.54 5.21
N SER A 95 20.90 14.10 5.06
CA SER A 95 21.59 13.22 6.02
C SER A 95 23.05 13.64 6.22
N ILE A 96 23.61 13.28 7.37
CA ILE A 96 25.01 13.44 7.74
C ILE A 96 25.85 12.58 6.79
N LEU A 97 25.40 11.37 6.49
CA LEU A 97 26.03 10.48 5.52
C LEU A 97 26.19 11.15 4.14
N SER A 98 25.10 11.68 3.56
CA SER A 98 25.14 12.40 2.28
C SER A 98 26.02 13.64 2.34
N THR A 99 26.05 14.31 3.49
CA THR A 99 26.91 15.49 3.71
C THR A 99 28.38 15.13 3.60
N TRP A 100 28.81 14.08 4.30
CA TRP A 100 30.19 13.62 4.25
C TRP A 100 30.56 13.01 2.89
N GLN A 101 29.63 12.30 2.22
CA GLN A 101 29.87 11.80 0.87
C GLN A 101 30.07 12.92 -0.15
N ARG A 102 29.31 14.01 -0.05
CA ARG A 102 29.47 15.20 -0.91
C ARG A 102 30.72 15.99 -0.55
N ALA A 103 31.01 16.16 0.74
CA ALA A 103 32.21 16.83 1.22
C ALA A 103 33.50 16.07 0.81
N GLY A 104 33.49 14.74 0.86
CA GLY A 104 34.61 13.89 0.42
C GLY A 104 34.89 13.92 -1.09
N ARG A 105 34.17 14.76 -1.86
CA ARG A 105 34.49 15.04 -3.27
C ARG A 105 35.61 16.05 -3.44
N VAL A 106 35.99 16.77 -2.39
CA VAL A 106 37.12 17.71 -2.40
C VAL A 106 38.24 17.23 -1.48
N GLY A 107 39.47 17.67 -1.72
CA GLY A 107 40.61 17.38 -0.84
C GLY A 107 41.30 16.02 -1.04
N ARG A 108 41.49 15.62 -2.30
CA ARG A 108 42.31 14.44 -2.65
C ARG A 108 43.77 14.87 -2.87
N GLU A 109 44.73 13.98 -2.56
CA GLU A 109 46.19 14.17 -2.77
C GLU A 109 46.89 15.22 -1.88
N ASP A 110 46.65 15.21 -0.56
CA ASP A 110 47.31 16.09 0.44
C ASP A 110 47.17 17.60 0.20
N ARG A 111 46.17 18.02 -0.59
CA ARG A 111 45.85 19.43 -0.83
C ARG A 111 44.85 19.96 0.18
N GLU A 112 45.01 21.23 0.55
CA GLU A 112 44.00 21.96 1.31
C GLU A 112 42.68 22.00 0.51
N SER A 113 41.57 21.85 1.20
CA SER A 113 40.24 21.92 0.60
C SER A 113 39.29 22.70 1.49
N LEU A 114 38.25 23.27 0.86
CA LEU A 114 37.26 24.09 1.54
C LEU A 114 35.86 23.55 1.32
N ILE A 115 35.13 23.32 2.41
CA ILE A 115 33.73 22.91 2.37
C ILE A 115 32.90 24.02 3.01
N ILE A 116 31.91 24.51 2.26
CA ILE A 116 31.02 25.59 2.71
C ILE A 116 29.58 25.08 2.67
N MET A 117 28.91 25.07 3.83
CA MET A 117 27.47 24.81 3.90
C MET A 117 26.72 26.13 4.03
N VAL A 118 25.86 26.42 3.04
CA VAL A 118 24.98 27.59 3.03
C VAL A 118 23.60 27.15 3.47
N ALA A 119 23.22 27.46 4.71
CA ALA A 119 21.92 27.09 5.27
C ALA A 119 20.74 27.72 4.52
N LEU A 120 19.65 26.97 4.39
CA LEU A 120 18.38 27.43 3.85
C LEU A 120 17.35 27.65 4.97
N GLU A 121 16.19 28.22 4.61
CA GLU A 121 15.02 28.32 5.50
C GLU A 121 14.33 26.96 5.68
N ASP A 122 15.03 26.01 6.28
CA ASP A 122 14.55 24.65 6.58
C ASP A 122 14.88 24.30 8.05
N ALA A 123 14.10 23.38 8.63
CA ALA A 123 14.21 23.01 10.04
C ALA A 123 15.59 22.42 10.39
N LEU A 124 16.09 21.46 9.60
CA LEU A 124 17.35 20.78 9.89
C LEU A 124 18.55 21.69 9.66
N ASP A 125 18.49 22.50 8.61
CA ASP A 125 19.47 23.55 8.34
C ASP A 125 19.60 24.49 9.55
N HIS A 126 18.47 24.97 10.08
CA HIS A 126 18.45 25.88 11.24
C HIS A 126 18.92 25.20 12.53
N TYR A 127 18.55 23.93 12.75
CA TYR A 127 19.02 23.14 13.88
C TYR A 127 20.54 23.08 13.92
N PHE A 128 21.18 22.66 12.84
CA PHE A 128 22.65 22.53 12.80
C PHE A 128 23.39 23.85 12.85
N MET A 129 22.81 24.94 12.32
CA MET A 129 23.41 26.28 12.46
C MET A 129 23.43 26.76 13.92
N LYS A 130 22.45 26.34 14.73
CA LYS A 130 22.39 26.68 16.16
C LYS A 130 23.15 25.69 17.05
N HIS A 131 23.25 24.44 16.60
CA HIS A 131 23.87 23.35 17.33
C HIS A 131 24.95 22.66 16.48
N PRO A 132 26.02 23.37 16.08
CA PRO A 132 27.05 22.82 15.19
C PRO A 132 27.79 21.64 15.82
N GLN A 133 27.92 21.59 17.15
CA GLN A 133 28.49 20.45 17.85
C GLN A 133 27.70 19.16 17.63
N ASP A 134 26.38 19.26 17.44
CA ASP A 134 25.54 18.10 17.16
C ASP A 134 25.82 17.61 15.72
N PHE A 135 26.04 18.52 14.76
CA PHE A 135 26.44 18.15 13.39
C PHE A 135 27.77 17.37 13.34
N PHE A 136 28.80 17.86 14.04
CA PHE A 136 30.13 17.23 14.04
C PHE A 136 30.26 16.05 14.99
N GLY A 137 29.44 15.99 16.05
CA GLY A 137 29.47 14.94 17.07
C GLY A 137 28.51 13.78 16.81
N SER A 138 27.53 13.95 15.92
CA SER A 138 26.56 12.91 15.60
C SER A 138 27.18 11.73 14.87
N SER A 139 26.70 10.53 15.20
CA SER A 139 26.91 9.34 14.38
C SER A 139 26.09 9.42 13.09
N TYR A 140 26.38 8.54 12.14
CA TYR A 140 25.54 8.38 10.96
C TYR A 140 24.15 7.88 11.32
N GLU A 141 23.16 8.30 10.53
CA GLU A 141 21.78 7.87 10.68
C GLU A 141 21.64 6.36 10.39
N THR A 142 20.69 5.72 11.06
CA THR A 142 20.46 4.27 10.89
C THR A 142 19.64 4.00 9.62
N ALA A 143 20.11 3.08 8.77
CA ALA A 143 19.31 2.54 7.68
C ALA A 143 18.26 1.58 8.25
N ILE A 144 16.98 1.87 8.04
CA ILE A 144 15.88 1.05 8.53
C ILE A 144 15.37 0.18 7.39
N LEU A 145 15.19 -1.11 7.68
CA LEU A 145 14.63 -2.09 6.75
C LEU A 145 13.55 -2.88 7.48
N ASP A 146 12.33 -2.88 6.97
CA ASP A 146 11.26 -3.73 7.46
C ASP A 146 11.01 -4.89 6.50
N ILE A 147 11.70 -6.01 6.75
CA ILE A 147 11.47 -7.28 6.04
C ILE A 147 10.11 -7.91 6.39
N GLY A 148 9.46 -7.44 7.45
CA GLY A 148 8.15 -7.89 7.92
C GLY A 148 6.97 -7.15 7.30
N ASN A 149 7.20 -6.13 6.45
CA ASN A 149 6.14 -5.42 5.73
C ASN A 149 5.33 -6.44 4.91
N SER A 150 4.06 -6.64 5.27
CA SER A 150 3.22 -7.67 4.67
C SER A 150 2.95 -7.44 3.18
N VAL A 151 2.89 -6.19 2.72
CA VAL A 151 2.62 -5.84 1.32
C VAL A 151 3.80 -6.20 0.43
N ILE A 152 5.02 -5.82 0.85
CA ILE A 152 6.26 -6.19 0.16
C ILE A 152 6.47 -7.70 0.24
N LEU A 153 6.38 -8.27 1.44
CA LEU A 153 6.62 -9.69 1.68
C LEU A 153 5.69 -10.56 0.83
N LYS A 154 4.37 -10.30 0.83
CA LYS A 154 3.43 -11.05 -0.02
C LYS A 154 3.79 -10.97 -1.50
N SER A 155 4.21 -9.79 -1.98
CA SER A 155 4.62 -9.59 -3.37
C SER A 155 5.86 -10.40 -3.73
N GLN A 156 6.85 -10.44 -2.83
CA GLN A 156 8.08 -11.21 -2.99
C GLN A 156 7.84 -12.72 -2.85
N LEU A 157 6.99 -13.17 -1.93
CA LEU A 157 6.62 -14.58 -1.78
C LEU A 157 5.96 -15.13 -3.03
N ARG A 158 5.10 -14.35 -3.69
CA ARG A 158 4.53 -14.72 -5.01
C ARG A 158 5.62 -14.88 -6.06
N CYS A 159 6.62 -14.00 -6.08
CA CYS A 159 7.75 -14.10 -7.00
C CYS A 159 8.60 -15.34 -6.69
N GLY A 160 9.00 -15.54 -5.44
CA GLY A 160 9.73 -16.72 -4.98
C GLY A 160 9.01 -18.01 -5.36
N ALA A 161 7.72 -18.12 -5.01
CA ALA A 161 6.88 -19.28 -5.33
C ALA A 161 6.66 -19.52 -6.84
N SER A 162 6.96 -18.54 -7.70
CA SER A 162 6.94 -18.69 -9.16
C SER A 162 8.25 -19.18 -9.75
N GLU A 163 9.36 -18.95 -9.03
CA GLU A 163 10.71 -19.36 -9.41
C GLU A 163 10.98 -20.78 -8.92
N LEU A 164 10.72 -21.04 -7.64
CA LEU A 164 10.85 -22.34 -6.98
C LEU A 164 9.70 -22.55 -5.99
N PRO A 165 9.28 -23.79 -5.74
CA PRO A 165 8.32 -24.08 -4.68
C PRO A 165 8.89 -23.57 -3.34
N LEU A 166 8.13 -22.75 -2.62
CA LEU A 166 8.52 -22.34 -1.27
C LEU A 166 8.19 -23.46 -0.29
N THR A 167 8.99 -23.60 0.76
CA THR A 167 8.80 -24.51 1.88
C THR A 167 8.88 -23.73 3.20
N GLU A 168 8.76 -24.41 4.34
CA GLU A 168 8.91 -23.76 5.65
C GLU A 168 10.38 -23.37 5.93
N ASP A 169 11.35 -24.02 5.26
CA ASP A 169 12.79 -23.79 5.51
C ASP A 169 13.25 -22.39 5.06
N GLU A 170 12.56 -21.78 4.08
CA GLU A 170 12.80 -20.40 3.64
C GLU A 170 12.34 -19.34 4.66
N GLU A 171 11.75 -19.71 5.80
CA GLU A 171 11.46 -18.75 6.89
C GLU A 171 12.73 -18.00 7.34
N ASN A 172 13.91 -18.62 7.24
CA ASN A 172 15.19 -17.98 7.53
C ASN A 172 15.53 -16.83 6.57
N LEU A 173 14.96 -16.84 5.36
CA LEU A 173 15.18 -15.81 4.33
C LEU A 173 14.11 -14.71 4.39
N PHE A 174 12.85 -15.11 4.58
CA PHE A 174 11.70 -14.20 4.52
C PHE A 174 11.19 -13.73 5.90
N GLY A 175 11.72 -14.30 6.97
CA GLY A 175 11.38 -13.98 8.36
C GLY A 175 10.06 -14.61 8.84
N GLN A 176 9.79 -14.43 10.13
CA GLN A 176 8.67 -15.05 10.86
C GLN A 176 7.27 -14.70 10.31
N ARG A 177 7.16 -13.65 9.49
CA ARG A 177 5.91 -13.25 8.84
C ARG A 177 5.61 -14.05 7.58
N MET A 178 6.53 -14.90 7.10
CA MET A 178 6.36 -15.70 5.90
C MET A 178 5.13 -16.61 5.99
N LEU A 179 5.05 -17.49 6.99
CA LEU A 179 3.97 -18.46 7.10
C LEU A 179 2.58 -17.80 7.26
N PRO A 180 2.39 -16.78 8.12
CA PRO A 180 1.14 -16.01 8.14
C PRO A 180 0.79 -15.41 6.77
N SER A 181 1.78 -14.81 6.08
CA SER A 181 1.56 -14.18 4.77
C SER A 181 1.20 -15.19 3.68
N LEU A 182 1.79 -16.40 3.72
CA LEU A 182 1.45 -17.49 2.82
C LEU A 182 0.02 -17.98 3.03
N ARG A 183 -0.45 -18.08 4.28
CA ARG A 183 -1.84 -18.45 4.58
C ARG A 183 -2.81 -17.43 4.00
N GLU A 184 -2.56 -16.14 4.24
CA GLU A 184 -3.36 -15.06 3.66
C GLU A 184 -3.37 -15.12 2.12
N LEU A 185 -2.22 -15.37 1.48
CA LEU A 185 -2.12 -15.51 0.02
C LEU A 185 -2.84 -16.75 -0.53
N VAL A 186 -2.90 -17.84 0.23
CA VAL A 186 -3.67 -19.05 -0.10
C VAL A 186 -5.16 -18.74 -0.02
N ASP A 187 -5.59 -18.05 1.03
CA ASP A 187 -6.99 -17.64 1.20
C ASP A 187 -7.45 -16.65 0.12
N GLU A 188 -6.56 -15.74 -0.30
CA GLU A 188 -6.76 -14.82 -1.42
C GLU A 188 -6.67 -15.50 -2.81
N GLY A 189 -6.33 -16.79 -2.88
CA GLY A 189 -6.17 -17.54 -4.12
C GLY A 189 -5.01 -17.06 -5.00
N GLN A 190 -3.99 -16.42 -4.42
CA GLN A 190 -2.80 -15.93 -5.13
C GLN A 190 -1.66 -16.94 -5.16
N ILE A 191 -1.62 -17.84 -4.17
CA ILE A 191 -0.68 -18.95 -4.04
C ILE A 191 -1.49 -20.23 -3.79
N PHE A 192 -1.00 -21.36 -4.28
CA PHE A 192 -1.54 -22.68 -4.00
C PHE A 192 -0.62 -23.44 -3.08
N GLN A 193 -1.21 -24.26 -2.20
CA GLN A 193 -0.46 -25.18 -1.37
C GLN A 193 -0.51 -26.58 -1.97
N SER A 194 0.58 -27.34 -1.89
CA SER A 194 0.63 -28.78 -2.22
C SER A 194 -0.38 -29.59 -1.41
N ALA A 195 -0.78 -30.76 -1.92
CA ALA A 195 -1.65 -31.69 -1.21
C ALA A 195 -1.11 -32.11 0.16
N GLU A 196 0.21 -32.28 0.29
CA GLU A 196 0.89 -32.60 1.56
C GLU A 196 0.95 -31.42 2.53
N GLY A 197 0.82 -30.19 2.03
CA GLY A 197 0.86 -28.98 2.85
C GLY A 197 2.24 -28.41 3.11
N ARG A 198 3.29 -28.94 2.46
CA ARG A 198 4.69 -28.59 2.71
C ARG A 198 5.27 -27.56 1.76
N GLU A 199 4.69 -27.48 0.57
CA GLU A 199 5.16 -26.62 -0.51
C GLU A 199 4.08 -25.63 -0.96
N TRP A 200 4.52 -24.43 -1.36
CA TRP A 200 3.68 -23.35 -1.89
C TRP A 200 4.12 -22.92 -3.28
N TYR A 201 3.14 -22.66 -4.14
CA TYR A 201 3.31 -22.41 -5.57
C TYR A 201 2.57 -21.16 -5.99
N SER A 202 3.21 -20.30 -6.78
CA SER A 202 2.53 -19.13 -7.33
C SER A 202 1.42 -19.54 -8.29
N ARG A 203 0.25 -18.88 -8.19
CA ARG A 203 -0.79 -18.99 -9.23
C ARG A 203 -0.33 -18.41 -10.56
N GLU A 204 0.46 -17.34 -10.53
CA GLU A 204 0.93 -16.64 -11.73
C GLU A 204 2.33 -17.14 -12.13
N LYS A 205 2.56 -17.31 -13.43
CA LYS A 205 3.89 -17.69 -13.96
C LYS A 205 4.92 -16.56 -13.94
N ARG A 206 4.48 -15.30 -13.99
CA ARG A 206 5.37 -14.12 -14.08
C ARG A 206 4.90 -12.96 -13.19
N PRO A 207 4.73 -13.18 -11.88
CA PRO A 207 4.29 -12.15 -10.94
C PRO A 207 5.28 -10.97 -10.86
N HIS A 208 6.58 -11.22 -11.06
CA HIS A 208 7.63 -10.19 -11.06
C HIS A 208 7.36 -9.02 -12.02
N ARG A 209 6.58 -9.22 -13.10
CA ARG A 209 6.22 -8.14 -14.03
C ARG A 209 5.28 -7.09 -13.43
N LYS A 210 4.60 -7.43 -12.34
CA LYS A 210 3.65 -6.58 -11.63
C LYS A 210 4.22 -6.02 -10.31
N VAL A 211 5.43 -6.43 -9.94
CA VAL A 211 6.07 -6.03 -8.67
C VAL A 211 7.09 -4.94 -8.97
N ASN A 212 6.92 -3.78 -8.35
CA ASN A 212 7.91 -2.71 -8.37
C ASN A 212 8.83 -2.85 -7.14
N ILE A 213 10.14 -2.71 -7.33
CA ILE A 213 11.13 -2.78 -6.25
C ILE A 213 11.39 -1.42 -5.57
N ARG A 214 10.93 -0.32 -6.19
CA ARG A 214 11.12 1.05 -5.72
C ARG A 214 9.89 1.65 -5.08
N SER A 215 8.71 1.10 -5.36
CA SER A 215 7.45 1.65 -4.89
C SER A 215 6.48 0.56 -4.46
N ILE A 216 5.57 0.92 -3.55
CA ILE A 216 4.54 0.03 -3.03
C ILE A 216 3.20 0.44 -3.64
N GLY A 217 2.49 -0.53 -4.22
CA GLY A 217 1.16 -0.32 -4.79
C GLY A 217 1.15 -0.10 -6.30
N GLU A 218 0.07 0.50 -6.79
CA GLU A 218 -0.17 0.64 -8.22
C GLU A 218 0.51 1.88 -8.82
N THR A 219 0.86 1.80 -10.11
CA THR A 219 1.48 2.90 -10.86
C THR A 219 0.63 3.28 -12.06
N TYR A 220 0.50 4.58 -12.31
CA TYR A 220 -0.16 5.16 -13.48
C TYR A 220 0.87 5.64 -14.47
N VAL A 221 0.49 5.59 -15.74
CA VAL A 221 1.29 6.09 -16.86
C VAL A 221 0.79 7.47 -17.26
N ILE A 222 1.68 8.46 -17.36
CA ILE A 222 1.36 9.81 -17.80
C ILE A 222 1.66 9.92 -19.30
N VAL A 223 0.64 10.24 -20.09
CA VAL A 223 0.74 10.36 -21.55
C VAL A 223 0.39 11.77 -22.01
N ASN A 224 1.10 12.24 -23.02
CA ASN A 224 0.76 13.48 -23.70
C ASN A 224 -0.48 13.24 -24.58
N GLU A 225 -1.51 14.07 -24.43
CA GLU A 225 -2.79 13.89 -25.13
C GLU A 225 -2.67 13.99 -26.66
N GLU A 226 -1.86 14.93 -27.17
CA GLU A 226 -1.76 15.19 -28.60
C GLU A 226 -0.89 14.15 -29.33
N THR A 227 0.20 13.74 -28.70
CA THR A 227 1.22 12.88 -29.33
C THR A 227 1.11 11.41 -28.92
N GLY A 228 0.36 11.09 -27.86
CA GLY A 228 0.32 9.77 -27.23
C GLY A 228 1.65 9.35 -26.61
N LYS A 229 2.65 10.24 -26.56
CA LYS A 229 3.98 9.92 -26.06
C LYS A 229 3.97 9.80 -24.54
N LEU A 230 4.68 8.80 -24.03
CA LEU A 230 4.95 8.62 -22.61
C LEU A 230 5.74 9.84 -22.05
N ILE A 231 5.17 10.51 -21.05
CA ILE A 231 5.82 11.59 -20.29
C ILE A 231 6.54 11.01 -19.06
N GLY A 232 5.90 10.07 -18.36
CA GLY A 232 6.42 9.49 -17.12
C GLY A 232 5.44 8.53 -16.46
N THR A 233 5.72 8.18 -15.20
CA THR A 233 4.87 7.34 -14.36
C THR A 233 4.74 7.96 -12.98
N VAL A 234 3.60 7.76 -12.33
CA VAL A 234 3.30 8.27 -10.99
C VAL A 234 2.58 7.20 -10.17
N GLU A 235 2.79 7.16 -8.86
CA GLU A 235 2.21 6.16 -7.96
C GLU A 235 0.78 6.51 -7.56
N TYR A 236 -0.07 5.51 -7.34
CA TYR A 236 -1.51 5.66 -7.05
C TYR A 236 -1.85 6.75 -6.02
N PRO A 237 -1.19 6.86 -4.85
CA PRO A 237 -1.53 7.89 -3.88
C PRO A 237 -1.17 9.30 -4.37
N THR A 238 -0.06 9.40 -5.11
CA THR A 238 0.47 10.64 -5.66
C THR A 238 -0.30 11.10 -6.89
N VAL A 239 -0.97 10.20 -7.62
CA VAL A 239 -1.84 10.53 -8.76
C VAL A 239 -2.89 11.55 -8.36
N PHE A 240 -3.58 11.35 -7.24
CA PHE A 240 -4.64 12.27 -6.83
C PHE A 240 -4.10 13.59 -6.27
N ARG A 241 -2.88 13.59 -5.73
CA ARG A 241 -2.24 14.80 -5.18
C ARG A 241 -1.66 15.68 -6.27
N ASP A 242 -0.89 15.09 -7.18
CA ASP A 242 -0.07 15.84 -8.15
C ASP A 242 -0.62 15.77 -9.58
N CYS A 243 -1.52 14.82 -9.84
CA CYS A 243 -2.06 14.55 -11.17
C CYS A 243 -3.60 14.50 -11.20
N HIS A 244 -4.28 15.15 -10.25
CA HIS A 244 -5.73 15.31 -10.34
C HIS A 244 -6.12 16.13 -11.58
N GLN A 245 -7.37 15.99 -12.03
CA GLN A 245 -7.90 16.83 -13.09
C GLN A 245 -7.74 18.32 -12.74
N GLY A 246 -7.17 19.09 -13.67
CA GLY A 246 -6.85 20.51 -13.47
C GLY A 246 -5.51 20.80 -12.79
N ALA A 247 -4.76 19.78 -12.35
CA ALA A 247 -3.43 19.95 -11.78
C ALA A 247 -2.42 20.50 -12.80
N ILE A 248 -1.47 21.29 -12.32
CA ILE A 248 -0.26 21.64 -13.06
C ILE A 248 0.87 20.72 -12.58
N TYR A 249 1.16 19.71 -13.39
CA TYR A 249 2.22 18.73 -13.16
C TYR A 249 3.53 19.20 -13.81
N LEU A 250 4.64 19.16 -13.07
CA LEU A 250 5.94 19.58 -13.56
C LEU A 250 6.84 18.36 -13.79
N GLN A 251 7.24 18.11 -15.03
CA GLN A 251 8.17 17.04 -15.37
C GLN A 251 9.37 17.58 -16.13
N ALA A 252 10.56 17.38 -15.57
CA ALA A 252 11.84 17.82 -16.15
C ALA A 252 11.91 19.33 -16.50
N GLY A 253 11.10 20.17 -15.85
CA GLY A 253 11.02 21.62 -16.09
C GLY A 253 9.97 22.04 -17.12
N THR A 254 9.32 21.09 -17.77
CA THR A 254 8.14 21.32 -18.61
C THR A 254 6.88 21.21 -17.77
N GLU A 255 6.00 22.18 -17.90
CA GLU A 255 4.72 22.23 -17.21
C GLU A 255 3.64 21.55 -18.06
N TYR A 256 2.84 20.72 -17.40
CA TYR A 256 1.77 19.97 -18.00
C TYR A 256 0.48 20.22 -17.24
N HIS A 257 -0.57 20.64 -17.94
CA HIS A 257 -1.92 20.67 -17.41
C HIS A 257 -2.54 19.28 -17.51
N ILE A 258 -3.05 18.74 -16.40
CA ILE A 258 -3.68 17.43 -16.37
C ILE A 258 -5.14 17.52 -16.80
N ALA A 259 -5.46 16.88 -17.92
CA ALA A 259 -6.79 16.88 -18.51
C ALA A 259 -7.74 15.89 -17.80
N GLY A 260 -7.22 14.76 -17.32
CA GLY A 260 -8.02 13.76 -16.62
C GLY A 260 -7.22 12.52 -16.24
N ILE A 261 -7.86 11.66 -15.44
CA ILE A 261 -7.31 10.37 -15.01
C ILE A 261 -8.30 9.28 -15.43
N ASP A 262 -7.80 8.28 -16.15
CA ASP A 262 -8.50 7.02 -16.41
C ASP A 262 -8.05 5.98 -15.37
N LEU A 263 -8.96 5.64 -14.46
CA LEU A 263 -8.71 4.70 -13.37
C LEU A 263 -8.67 3.24 -13.84
N GLU A 264 -9.37 2.90 -14.93
CA GLU A 264 -9.42 1.53 -15.45
C GLU A 264 -8.13 1.18 -16.20
N THR A 265 -7.71 2.08 -17.09
CA THR A 265 -6.46 1.88 -17.86
C THR A 265 -5.21 2.32 -17.11
N LYS A 266 -5.37 2.96 -15.95
CA LYS A 266 -4.28 3.55 -15.13
C LYS A 266 -3.47 4.58 -15.90
N THR A 267 -4.16 5.47 -16.59
CA THR A 267 -3.55 6.48 -17.47
C THR A 267 -3.90 7.88 -17.01
N VAL A 268 -2.91 8.76 -16.92
CA VAL A 268 -3.08 10.21 -16.70
C VAL A 268 -2.86 10.91 -18.03
N ILE A 269 -3.83 11.73 -18.44
CA ILE A 269 -3.78 12.47 -19.71
C ILE A 269 -3.31 13.90 -19.42
N ALA A 270 -2.23 14.32 -20.06
CA ALA A 270 -1.56 15.59 -19.82
C ALA A 270 -1.35 16.38 -21.12
N ARG A 271 -1.44 17.71 -21.04
CA ARG A 271 -1.19 18.65 -22.14
C ARG A 271 -0.09 19.62 -21.75
N GLU A 272 0.83 19.95 -22.64
CA GLU A 272 1.82 20.99 -22.35
C GLU A 272 1.11 22.32 -22.07
N SER A 273 1.59 23.04 -21.07
CA SER A 273 1.00 24.31 -20.65
C SER A 273 2.09 25.26 -20.21
N LEU A 274 1.83 26.56 -20.35
CA LEU A 274 2.70 27.61 -19.83
C LEU A 274 1.82 28.60 -19.08
N VAL A 275 1.75 28.45 -17.77
CA VAL A 275 0.85 29.21 -16.90
C VAL A 275 1.64 29.98 -15.84
N ASP A 276 1.08 31.07 -15.34
CA ASP A 276 1.67 31.91 -14.30
C ASP A 276 1.24 31.51 -12.88
N TYR A 277 0.68 30.31 -12.72
CA TYR A 277 0.19 29.76 -11.47
C TYR A 277 0.60 28.28 -11.28
N TYR A 278 0.52 27.80 -10.04
CA TYR A 278 0.63 26.38 -9.71
C TYR A 278 -0.60 25.93 -8.91
N THR A 279 -0.83 24.62 -8.88
CA THR A 279 -1.93 24.02 -8.12
C THR A 279 -1.44 23.45 -6.81
N GLN A 280 -2.25 23.58 -5.76
CA GLN A 280 -1.99 22.96 -4.46
C GLN A 280 -3.24 22.21 -4.00
N PRO A 281 -3.20 20.88 -3.84
CA PRO A 281 -4.34 20.11 -3.36
C PRO A 281 -4.58 20.35 -1.86
N THR A 282 -5.85 20.30 -1.46
CA THR A 282 -6.28 20.20 -0.07
C THR A 282 -6.68 18.76 0.20
N ILE A 283 -6.07 18.18 1.24
CA ILE A 283 -6.22 16.77 1.59
C ILE A 283 -6.95 16.69 2.92
N SER A 284 -7.98 15.85 2.98
CA SER A 284 -8.63 15.42 4.20
C SER A 284 -8.05 14.07 4.61
N GLU A 285 -7.59 13.96 5.85
CA GLU A 285 -6.95 12.74 6.37
C GLU A 285 -7.67 12.27 7.63
N GLU A 286 -8.02 10.99 7.65
CA GLU A 286 -8.66 10.32 8.78
C GLU A 286 -7.84 9.10 9.20
N VAL A 287 -7.59 8.96 10.50
CA VAL A 287 -6.85 7.85 11.08
C VAL A 287 -7.73 7.07 12.04
N GLN A 288 -7.63 5.74 11.96
CA GLN A 288 -8.28 4.80 12.86
C GLN A 288 -7.23 3.87 13.47
N VAL A 289 -7.24 3.71 14.79
CA VAL A 289 -6.40 2.75 15.51
C VAL A 289 -6.99 1.35 15.34
N LEU A 290 -6.22 0.44 14.75
CA LEU A 290 -6.60 -0.96 14.61
C LEU A 290 -6.10 -1.79 15.78
N LYS A 291 -4.81 -1.63 16.13
CA LYS A 291 -4.19 -2.40 17.22
C LYS A 291 -2.98 -1.69 17.81
N ALA A 292 -2.95 -1.54 19.14
CA ALA A 292 -1.76 -1.07 19.86
C ALA A 292 -0.84 -2.24 20.22
N TYR A 293 0.47 -2.08 20.03
CA TYR A 293 1.48 -3.09 20.32
C TYR A 293 2.36 -2.70 21.52
N LYS A 294 2.82 -1.44 21.57
CA LYS A 294 3.72 -0.94 22.62
C LYS A 294 3.19 0.40 23.16
N GLU A 295 3.46 0.67 24.43
CA GLU A 295 3.09 1.92 25.10
C GLU A 295 4.25 2.45 25.95
N LYS A 296 4.44 3.77 25.91
CA LYS A 296 5.34 4.55 26.76
C LYS A 296 4.53 5.65 27.45
N ARG A 297 5.00 6.07 28.62
CA ARG A 297 4.52 7.31 29.26
C ARG A 297 5.68 8.26 29.45
N LEU A 298 5.47 9.51 29.05
CA LEU A 298 6.35 10.64 29.36
C LEU A 298 5.58 11.54 30.33
N GLY A 299 5.86 11.38 31.62
CA GLY A 299 5.08 12.05 32.68
C GLY A 299 3.59 11.65 32.63
N LYS A 300 2.71 12.62 32.34
CA LYS A 300 1.26 12.40 32.21
C LYS A 300 0.83 11.97 30.81
N ILE A 301 1.67 12.17 29.80
CA ILE A 301 1.34 11.94 28.40
C ILE A 301 1.57 10.49 28.05
N LYS A 302 0.58 9.87 27.42
CA LYS A 302 0.66 8.50 26.94
C LYS A 302 1.04 8.52 25.46
N ILE A 303 2.00 7.68 25.08
CA ILE A 303 2.42 7.52 23.69
C ILE A 303 2.35 6.04 23.36
N ALA A 304 1.69 5.70 22.27
CA ALA A 304 1.49 4.32 21.86
C ALA A 304 1.99 4.12 20.44
N PHE A 305 2.37 2.88 20.13
CA PHE A 305 2.80 2.42 18.82
C PHE A 305 1.96 1.23 18.41
N GLY A 306 1.51 1.22 17.15
CA GLY A 306 0.54 0.23 16.70
C GLY A 306 0.23 0.26 15.20
N LYS A 307 -0.64 -0.65 14.80
CA LYS A 307 -1.25 -0.69 13.48
C LYS A 307 -2.41 0.29 13.42
N ILE A 308 -2.41 1.14 12.40
CA ILE A 308 -3.46 2.11 12.12
C ILE A 308 -3.96 1.95 10.69
N LYS A 309 -5.13 2.51 10.41
CA LYS A 309 -5.70 2.67 9.08
C LYS A 309 -5.79 4.15 8.77
N VAL A 310 -5.19 4.56 7.65
CA VAL A 310 -5.16 5.94 7.18
C VAL A 310 -6.07 6.03 5.96
N SER A 311 -6.91 7.06 5.91
CA SER A 311 -7.80 7.38 4.81
C SER A 311 -7.51 8.79 4.34
N GLU A 312 -6.95 8.94 3.15
CA GLU A 312 -6.62 10.23 2.53
C GLU A 312 -7.61 10.52 1.40
N LYS A 313 -8.13 11.74 1.33
CA LYS A 313 -9.00 12.19 0.24
C LYS A 313 -8.64 13.59 -0.20
N VAL A 314 -8.36 13.75 -1.49
CA VAL A 314 -8.21 15.07 -2.10
C VAL A 314 -9.60 15.66 -2.35
N VAL A 315 -9.93 16.73 -1.62
CA VAL A 315 -11.29 17.32 -1.61
C VAL A 315 -11.42 18.53 -2.53
N CYS A 316 -10.36 19.31 -2.68
CA CYS A 316 -10.28 20.46 -3.59
C CYS A 316 -8.82 20.76 -3.92
N TYR A 317 -8.59 21.72 -4.81
CA TYR A 317 -7.28 22.32 -5.01
C TYR A 317 -7.38 23.84 -5.16
N GLU A 318 -6.32 24.54 -4.76
CA GLU A 318 -6.17 25.98 -4.93
C GLU A 318 -5.25 26.27 -6.11
N ARG A 319 -5.58 27.27 -6.93
CA ARG A 319 -4.62 27.86 -7.87
C ARG A 319 -3.92 29.03 -7.19
N LYS A 320 -2.59 29.04 -7.22
CA LYS A 320 -1.76 30.09 -6.59
C LYS A 320 -0.83 30.72 -7.60
N SER A 321 -0.76 32.04 -7.61
CA SER A 321 0.14 32.75 -8.51
C SER A 321 1.60 32.41 -8.20
N LEU A 322 2.41 32.18 -9.24
CA LEU A 322 3.85 31.96 -9.10
C LEU A 322 4.58 33.21 -8.58
N SER A 323 4.06 34.41 -8.88
CA SER A 323 4.71 35.68 -8.55
C SER A 323 4.63 36.02 -7.06
N ASN A 324 3.45 35.89 -6.46
CA ASN A 324 3.14 36.38 -5.12
C ASN A 324 2.56 35.30 -4.19
N ARG A 325 2.38 34.06 -4.69
CA ARG A 325 1.84 32.91 -3.97
C ARG A 325 0.44 33.09 -3.38
N LYS A 326 -0.28 34.15 -3.77
CA LYS A 326 -1.67 34.36 -3.34
C LYS A 326 -2.60 33.39 -4.06
N LYS A 327 -3.61 32.92 -3.31
CA LYS A 327 -4.74 32.15 -3.84
C LYS A 327 -5.46 33.00 -4.89
N ILE A 328 -5.61 32.43 -6.08
CA ILE A 328 -6.37 32.98 -7.20
C ILE A 328 -7.82 32.51 -7.04
N ASP A 329 -8.02 31.19 -6.99
CA ASP A 329 -9.31 30.55 -6.78
C ASP A 329 -9.15 29.13 -6.18
N GLU A 330 -10.28 28.44 -6.01
CA GLU A 330 -10.38 27.07 -5.49
C GLU A 330 -11.39 26.28 -6.32
N HIS A 331 -11.07 25.00 -6.54
CA HIS A 331 -11.88 24.08 -7.34
C HIS A 331 -12.10 22.80 -6.55
N SER A 332 -13.37 22.43 -6.35
CA SER A 332 -13.73 21.18 -5.67
C SER A 332 -13.48 19.97 -6.56
N LEU A 333 -13.05 18.87 -5.93
CA LEU A 333 -12.76 17.60 -6.59
C LEU A 333 -13.61 16.48 -5.98
N SER A 334 -14.05 15.55 -6.81
CA SER A 334 -14.75 14.34 -6.38
C SER A 334 -13.89 13.12 -6.74
N LEU A 335 -12.78 12.95 -6.02
CA LEU A 335 -11.85 11.85 -6.19
C LEU A 335 -12.10 10.72 -5.17
N PRO A 336 -11.73 9.48 -5.48
CA PRO A 336 -11.81 8.37 -4.53
C PRO A 336 -10.87 8.60 -3.33
N SER A 337 -11.24 8.04 -2.18
CA SER A 337 -10.36 8.02 -1.01
C SER A 337 -9.31 6.93 -1.16
N PHE A 338 -8.06 7.25 -0.84
CA PHE A 338 -6.99 6.27 -0.72
C PHE A 338 -6.93 5.78 0.73
N VAL A 339 -7.13 4.48 0.92
CA VAL A 339 -7.21 3.86 2.24
C VAL A 339 -6.17 2.76 2.36
N TYR A 340 -5.33 2.84 3.37
CA TYR A 340 -4.27 1.86 3.60
C TYR A 340 -4.02 1.63 5.09
N GLU A 341 -3.54 0.43 5.41
CA GLU A 341 -3.08 0.11 6.76
C GLU A 341 -1.57 0.32 6.85
N THR A 342 -1.12 0.90 7.95
CA THR A 342 0.30 1.21 8.18
C THR A 342 0.62 1.14 9.68
N MET A 343 1.86 1.39 10.03
CA MET A 343 2.35 1.49 11.40
C MET A 343 2.47 2.96 11.79
N GLY A 344 2.12 3.29 13.02
CA GLY A 344 2.18 4.65 13.52
C GLY A 344 2.35 4.74 15.03
N ILE A 345 2.80 5.93 15.46
CA ILE A 345 2.78 6.37 16.84
C ILE A 345 1.66 7.38 17.05
N TRP A 346 1.09 7.41 18.24
CA TRP A 346 0.15 8.46 18.62
C TRP A 346 0.37 8.93 20.05
N ILE A 347 0.31 10.25 20.20
CA ILE A 347 0.58 10.99 21.43
C ILE A 347 -0.76 11.47 21.98
N GLU A 348 -1.21 10.89 23.09
CA GLU A 348 -2.48 11.20 23.73
C GLU A 348 -2.27 12.23 24.84
N ILE A 349 -2.77 13.44 24.65
CA ILE A 349 -2.69 14.54 25.63
C ILE A 349 -3.91 14.47 26.57
N PRO A 350 -3.71 14.26 27.89
CA PRO A 350 -4.82 14.22 28.84
C PRO A 350 -5.58 15.54 28.92
N SER A 351 -6.91 15.49 29.12
CA SER A 351 -7.75 16.69 29.20
C SER A 351 -7.29 17.70 30.23
N ALA A 352 -6.83 17.25 31.41
CA ALA A 352 -6.30 18.14 32.45
C ALA A 352 -5.07 18.93 31.98
N LEU A 353 -4.20 18.31 31.17
CA LEU A 353 -3.04 18.98 30.60
C LEU A 353 -3.43 19.94 29.47
N ARG A 354 -4.42 19.54 28.65
CA ARG A 354 -5.01 20.43 27.65
C ARG A 354 -5.58 21.69 28.30
N GLU A 355 -6.32 21.56 29.40
CA GLU A 355 -6.89 22.69 30.15
C GLU A 355 -5.81 23.58 30.76
N GLU A 356 -4.73 23.01 31.26
CA GLU A 356 -3.56 23.73 31.80
C GLU A 356 -2.88 24.61 30.73
N ILE A 357 -2.76 24.10 29.50
CA ILE A 357 -2.11 24.80 28.38
C ILE A 357 -3.08 25.76 27.65
N THR A 358 -4.38 25.43 27.60
CA THR A 358 -5.38 26.19 26.84
C THR A 358 -5.82 27.43 27.61
N VAL A 359 -5.34 28.60 27.18
CA VAL A 359 -5.86 29.90 27.63
C VAL A 359 -6.78 30.54 26.58
N PRO A 360 -7.74 31.41 26.97
CA PRO A 360 -8.63 32.08 26.02
C PRO A 360 -7.86 32.79 24.90
N GLY A 361 -8.19 32.47 23.64
CA GLY A 361 -7.55 33.05 22.45
C GLY A 361 -6.33 32.28 21.92
N ILE A 362 -5.93 31.17 22.53
CA ILE A 362 -4.87 30.29 22.03
C ILE A 362 -5.45 29.03 21.41
N ASP A 363 -5.04 28.74 20.17
CA ASP A 363 -5.48 27.56 19.42
C ASP A 363 -4.65 26.32 19.83
N PHE A 364 -5.29 25.43 20.59
CA PHE A 364 -4.66 24.17 21.02
C PHE A 364 -4.39 23.21 19.86
N LEU A 365 -5.26 23.19 18.83
CA LEU A 365 -5.05 22.38 17.64
C LEU A 365 -3.79 22.82 16.89
N GLY A 366 -3.61 24.15 16.78
CA GLY A 366 -2.39 24.72 16.20
C GLY A 366 -1.12 24.32 16.95
N GLY A 367 -1.20 24.06 18.25
CA GLY A 367 -0.10 23.53 19.05
C GLY A 367 0.24 22.08 18.71
N LEU A 368 -0.78 21.20 18.71
CA LEU A 368 -0.66 19.78 18.35
C LEU A 368 -0.09 19.61 16.93
N HIS A 369 -0.63 20.36 15.97
CA HIS A 369 -0.19 20.37 14.59
C HIS A 369 1.25 20.87 14.44
N GLY A 370 1.67 21.85 15.24
CA GLY A 370 3.07 22.27 15.29
C GLY A 370 4.01 21.22 15.88
N VAL A 371 3.56 20.45 16.89
CA VAL A 371 4.32 19.31 17.43
C VAL A 371 4.51 18.23 16.37
N GLU A 372 3.43 17.87 15.67
CA GLU A 372 3.44 16.92 14.56
C GLU A 372 4.46 17.30 13.49
N HIS A 373 4.38 18.53 12.98
CA HIS A 373 5.30 19.04 11.97
C HIS A 373 6.76 19.02 12.43
N ALA A 374 7.02 19.48 13.66
CA ALA A 374 8.38 19.60 14.17
C ALA A 374 9.01 18.22 14.46
N LEU A 375 8.22 17.24 14.94
CA LEU A 375 8.67 15.86 15.11
C LEU A 375 9.04 15.22 13.76
N ILE A 376 8.16 15.34 12.75
CA ILE A 376 8.43 14.80 11.41
C ILE A 376 9.65 15.49 10.77
N ALA A 377 9.80 16.81 10.97
CA ALA A 377 10.92 17.57 10.41
C ALA A 377 12.28 17.18 11.02
N VAL A 378 12.31 16.80 12.29
CA VAL A 378 13.54 16.43 13.03
C VAL A 378 13.86 14.95 12.94
N PHE A 379 12.87 14.09 12.67
CA PHE A 379 13.05 12.64 12.60
C PHE A 379 14.19 12.15 11.69
N PRO A 380 14.49 12.78 10.52
CA PRO A 380 15.62 12.38 9.69
C PRO A 380 16.99 12.42 10.39
N LEU A 381 17.14 13.03 11.58
CA LEU A 381 18.35 12.92 12.39
C LEU A 381 18.59 11.51 12.96
N PHE A 382 17.54 10.68 13.05
CA PHE A 382 17.57 9.39 13.73
C PHE A 382 17.46 8.19 12.80
N ALA A 383 17.14 8.44 11.53
CA ALA A 383 16.88 7.44 10.51
C ALA A 383 17.22 7.98 9.12
N LEU A 384 17.77 7.14 8.24
CA LEU A 384 17.93 7.47 6.82
C LEU A 384 16.56 7.45 6.13
N CYS A 385 15.88 8.59 6.14
CA CYS A 385 14.59 8.81 5.48
C CYS A 385 14.45 10.28 5.04
N ASP A 386 13.52 10.54 4.13
CA ASP A 386 13.02 11.89 3.90
C ASP A 386 11.79 12.15 4.80
N ARG A 387 11.52 13.41 5.13
CA ARG A 387 10.23 13.78 5.73
C ARG A 387 9.05 13.28 4.89
N TRP A 388 9.22 13.12 3.57
CA TRP A 388 8.27 12.51 2.63
C TRP A 388 7.81 11.10 3.00
N ASP A 389 8.62 10.36 3.75
CA ASP A 389 8.34 8.99 4.17
C ASP A 389 7.43 8.86 5.41
N LEU A 390 7.11 9.98 6.07
CA LEU A 390 6.20 10.06 7.22
C LEU A 390 4.97 10.93 6.95
N GLY A 391 3.80 10.46 7.39
CA GLY A 391 2.56 11.23 7.48
C GLY A 391 2.25 11.65 8.92
N GLY A 392 1.33 12.59 9.09
CA GLY A 392 0.93 13.08 10.39
C GLY A 392 -0.46 13.70 10.37
N VAL A 393 -1.19 13.53 11.47
CA VAL A 393 -2.49 14.18 11.65
C VAL A 393 -2.75 14.47 13.12
N SER A 394 -3.37 15.61 13.40
CA SER A 394 -3.65 16.08 14.75
C SER A 394 -5.15 16.30 14.96
N TYR A 395 -5.68 15.76 16.07
CA TYR A 395 -7.08 15.87 16.46
C TYR A 395 -7.20 16.60 17.80
N LEU A 396 -8.13 17.56 17.90
CA LEU A 396 -8.54 18.13 19.20
C LEU A 396 -9.19 17.08 20.09
N GLN A 397 -9.91 16.14 19.48
CA GLN A 397 -10.50 14.99 20.13
C GLN A 397 -10.63 13.89 19.08
N HIS A 398 -9.83 12.83 19.20
CA HIS A 398 -9.92 11.69 18.29
C HIS A 398 -11.02 10.73 18.77
N GLU A 399 -11.81 10.19 17.84
CA GLU A 399 -13.03 9.44 18.14
C GLU A 399 -12.78 8.24 19.07
N GLN A 400 -11.72 7.48 18.83
CA GLN A 400 -11.46 6.26 19.60
C GLN A 400 -10.70 6.51 20.92
N THR A 401 -9.85 7.54 20.99
CA THR A 401 -9.10 7.84 22.22
C THR A 401 -9.88 8.75 23.16
N GLY A 402 -10.83 9.53 22.62
CA GLY A 402 -11.58 10.56 23.35
C GLY A 402 -10.73 11.76 23.80
N LEU A 403 -9.45 11.81 23.39
CA LEU A 403 -8.45 12.78 23.82
C LEU A 403 -7.87 13.56 22.64
N ALA A 404 -7.24 14.70 22.95
CA ALA A 404 -6.40 15.40 21.99
C ALA A 404 -5.23 14.49 21.60
N THR A 405 -5.09 14.19 20.31
CA THR A 405 -4.18 13.15 19.83
C THR A 405 -3.46 13.59 18.57
N THR A 406 -2.14 13.48 18.57
CA THR A 406 -1.29 13.66 17.38
C THR A 406 -0.77 12.30 16.92
N PHE A 407 -0.96 11.97 15.65
CA PHE A 407 -0.47 10.76 15.00
C PHE A 407 0.74 11.11 14.12
N ILE A 408 1.72 10.22 14.11
CA ILE A 408 2.80 10.19 13.12
C ILE A 408 2.89 8.76 12.62
N HIS A 409 2.94 8.56 11.30
CA HIS A 409 2.88 7.23 10.72
C HIS A 409 3.74 7.10 9.47
N ASP A 410 4.05 5.86 9.10
CA ASP A 410 4.74 5.59 7.85
C ASP A 410 3.80 5.92 6.68
N ALA A 411 4.28 6.68 5.70
CA ALA A 411 3.51 7.09 4.51
C ALA A 411 3.42 5.98 3.44
N TYR A 412 3.56 4.71 3.87
CA TYR A 412 3.63 3.54 3.01
C TYR A 412 2.70 2.43 3.51
N PRO A 413 1.96 1.75 2.63
CA PRO A 413 1.17 0.57 3.01
C PRO A 413 2.02 -0.51 3.69
N GLY A 414 1.53 -1.03 4.81
CA GLY A 414 2.20 -2.01 5.65
C GLY A 414 3.20 -1.42 6.65
N GLY A 415 3.68 -0.20 6.44
CA GLY A 415 4.77 0.42 7.21
C GLY A 415 6.16 -0.02 6.74
N VAL A 416 7.15 0.85 6.92
CA VAL A 416 8.56 0.62 6.54
C VAL A 416 9.50 0.65 7.75
N GLY A 417 8.94 0.73 8.97
CA GLY A 417 9.67 0.67 10.24
C GLY A 417 10.09 2.03 10.79
N LEU A 418 9.75 3.14 10.12
CA LEU A 418 10.13 4.49 10.57
C LEU A 418 9.43 4.87 11.88
N SER A 419 8.13 4.59 11.97
CA SER A 419 7.33 4.86 13.17
C SER A 419 7.76 4.00 14.36
N GLU A 420 8.22 2.76 14.11
CA GLU A 420 8.79 1.92 15.17
C GLU A 420 10.08 2.54 15.70
N ARG A 421 10.98 2.97 14.80
CA ARG A 421 12.19 3.69 15.20
C ARG A 421 11.86 4.96 15.96
N ALA A 422 10.91 5.77 15.48
CA ALA A 422 10.48 6.99 16.15
C ALA A 422 10.00 6.70 17.59
N PHE A 423 9.33 5.57 17.80
CA PHE A 423 8.93 5.13 19.13
C PHE A 423 10.13 4.69 20.00
N GLU A 424 11.14 4.04 19.41
CA GLU A 424 12.35 3.62 20.12
C GLU A 424 13.18 4.82 20.61
N VAL A 425 13.46 5.79 19.74
CA VAL A 425 14.26 7.00 20.03
C VAL A 425 13.44 8.20 20.51
N LEU A 426 12.22 7.95 20.97
CA LEU A 426 11.21 8.98 21.24
C LEU A 426 11.68 10.12 22.14
N THR A 427 12.44 9.80 23.19
CA THR A 427 12.95 10.79 24.16
C THR A 427 13.97 11.72 23.52
N ASP A 428 14.92 11.18 22.77
CA ASP A 428 15.94 11.95 22.05
C ASP A 428 15.31 12.78 20.91
N LEU A 429 14.31 12.21 20.22
CA LEU A 429 13.54 12.90 19.19
C LEU A 429 12.82 14.13 19.75
N ILE A 430 12.12 13.97 20.87
CA ILE A 430 11.41 15.06 21.54
C ILE A 430 12.40 16.14 22.01
N GLU A 431 13.55 15.77 22.56
CA GLU A 431 14.57 16.73 23.01
C GLU A 431 15.13 17.54 21.82
N ALA A 432 15.46 16.88 20.70
CA ALA A 432 15.92 17.55 19.50
C ALA A 432 14.84 18.48 18.90
N THR A 433 13.57 18.02 18.89
CA THR A 433 12.43 18.82 18.46
C THR A 433 12.21 20.04 19.35
N HIS A 434 12.34 19.89 20.67
CA HIS A 434 12.27 20.99 21.61
C HIS A 434 13.34 22.04 21.33
N LYS A 435 14.61 21.62 21.23
CA LYS A 435 15.75 22.51 20.89
C LYS A 435 15.53 23.28 19.60
N LEU A 436 15.01 22.64 18.56
CA LEU A 436 14.68 23.28 17.28
C LEU A 436 13.65 24.41 17.46
N VAL A 437 12.52 24.11 18.10
CA VAL A 437 11.40 25.05 18.21
C VAL A 437 11.75 26.20 19.14
N ASP A 438 12.37 25.92 20.29
CA ASP A 438 12.78 26.91 21.29
C ASP A 438 13.88 27.82 20.73
N GLY A 439 14.85 27.20 20.03
CA GLY A 439 15.91 27.92 19.35
C GLY A 439 15.41 28.85 18.23
N CYS A 440 14.22 28.68 17.68
CA CYS A 440 13.76 29.56 16.60
C CYS A 440 13.37 30.96 17.12
N LEU A 441 13.69 32.04 16.40
CA LEU A 441 13.34 33.42 16.80
C LEU A 441 11.96 33.89 16.30
N CYS A 442 11.26 33.07 15.51
CA CYS A 442 9.94 33.44 15.00
C CYS A 442 8.88 33.49 16.11
N ARG A 443 7.84 34.31 15.90
CA ARG A 443 6.75 34.50 16.87
C ARG A 443 5.63 33.47 16.74
N GLU A 444 5.13 33.27 15.52
CA GLU A 444 3.94 32.44 15.24
C GLU A 444 4.31 31.03 14.77
N GLY A 445 5.42 30.91 14.03
CA GLY A 445 5.85 29.70 13.32
C GLY A 445 6.55 30.08 12.01
N CYS A 446 7.49 29.26 11.53
CA CYS A 446 8.14 29.47 10.23
C CYS A 446 8.63 28.13 9.62
N PRO A 447 9.09 28.12 8.35
CA PRO A 447 9.71 26.96 7.69
C PRO A 447 10.87 26.31 8.46
N SER A 448 11.55 27.07 9.33
CA SER A 448 12.65 26.58 10.15
C SER A 448 12.23 26.01 11.50
N CYS A 449 10.94 25.87 11.80
CA CYS A 449 10.48 25.21 13.04
C CYS A 449 9.23 24.34 12.85
N ILE A 450 8.05 24.94 12.72
CA ILE A 450 6.76 24.23 12.82
C ILE A 450 5.95 24.24 11.52
N HIS A 451 6.48 24.80 10.42
CA HIS A 451 5.80 24.70 9.13
C HIS A 451 6.25 23.44 8.40
N SER A 452 5.28 22.74 7.80
CA SER A 452 5.53 21.63 6.89
C SER A 452 5.16 22.03 5.47
N PRO A 453 6.03 21.77 4.48
CA PRO A 453 5.68 21.96 3.07
C PRO A 453 4.67 20.91 2.58
N LYS A 454 4.41 19.86 3.36
CA LYS A 454 3.39 18.84 3.04
C LYS A 454 1.98 19.20 3.51
N CYS A 455 1.86 20.19 4.40
CA CYS A 455 0.63 20.40 5.14
C CYS A 455 -0.55 20.68 4.17
N GLY A 456 -1.47 19.71 4.07
CA GLY A 456 -2.68 19.82 3.24
C GLY A 456 -3.62 20.94 3.68
N SER A 457 -3.54 21.36 4.95
CA SER A 457 -4.30 22.49 5.50
C SER A 457 -3.60 23.85 5.31
N GLY A 458 -2.52 23.91 4.53
CA GLY A 458 -1.83 25.16 4.23
C GLY A 458 -1.12 25.79 5.45
N ASN A 459 -0.65 24.96 6.38
CA ASN A 459 -0.01 25.37 7.65
C ASN A 459 -0.95 26.19 8.55
N ARG A 460 -2.24 25.83 8.58
CA ARG A 460 -3.24 26.48 9.43
C ARG A 460 -4.20 25.46 10.06
N PRO A 461 -4.51 25.58 11.36
CA PRO A 461 -3.89 26.49 12.32
C PRO A 461 -2.48 26.02 12.74
N LEU A 462 -1.63 26.95 13.18
CA LEU A 462 -0.34 26.67 13.83
C LEU A 462 -0.11 27.68 14.96
N ASN A 463 0.46 27.22 16.09
CA ASN A 463 0.79 28.10 17.20
C ASN A 463 2.07 27.65 17.92
N LYS A 464 3.17 28.36 17.68
CA LYS A 464 4.47 28.04 18.27
C LYS A 464 4.47 28.01 19.80
N LYS A 465 3.78 28.94 20.47
CA LYS A 465 3.79 29.00 21.94
C LYS A 465 3.13 27.77 22.54
N THR A 466 1.99 27.36 21.99
CA THR A 466 1.31 26.13 22.40
C THR A 466 2.16 24.90 22.08
N THR A 467 2.80 24.87 20.90
CA THR A 467 3.73 23.79 20.54
C THR A 467 4.85 23.66 21.56
N LEU A 468 5.49 24.76 21.97
CA LEU A 468 6.54 24.76 22.99
C LEU A 468 6.02 24.26 24.34
N ALA A 469 4.86 24.75 24.79
CA ALA A 469 4.28 24.29 26.05
C ALA A 469 4.03 22.77 26.04
N ILE A 470 3.52 22.21 24.93
CA ILE A 470 3.33 20.76 24.80
C ILE A 470 4.69 20.03 24.83
N LEU A 471 5.70 20.54 24.11
CA LEU A 471 7.04 19.97 24.08
C LEU A 471 7.73 20.04 25.46
N ASP A 472 7.53 21.09 26.24
CA ASP A 472 8.05 21.22 27.61
C ASP A 472 7.53 20.10 28.52
N HIS A 473 6.24 19.79 28.43
CA HIS A 473 5.64 18.69 29.18
C HIS A 473 6.11 17.31 28.70
N LEU A 474 6.35 17.15 27.39
CA LEU A 474 6.92 15.93 26.83
C LEU A 474 8.38 15.72 27.27
N ALA A 475 9.22 16.75 27.18
CA ALA A 475 10.64 16.70 27.49
C ALA A 475 10.93 16.57 29.00
N SER A 476 10.09 17.15 29.86
CA SER A 476 10.23 17.03 31.31
C SER A 476 9.69 15.70 31.88
N GLY A 477 8.97 14.92 31.08
CA GLY A 477 8.35 13.68 31.49
C GLY A 477 9.36 12.54 31.63
N LYS A 478 9.47 11.93 32.82
CA LYS A 478 10.24 10.68 32.97
C LYS A 478 9.60 9.55 32.17
N GLU A 479 10.43 8.88 31.36
CA GLU A 479 10.01 7.75 30.54
C GLU A 479 9.69 6.51 31.40
N THR A 480 8.51 5.94 31.20
CA THR A 480 8.12 4.65 31.78
C THR A 480 7.54 3.76 30.69
N ILE A 481 8.15 2.59 30.49
CA ILE A 481 7.68 1.60 29.50
C ILE A 481 6.53 0.80 30.11
N ILE A 482 5.41 0.75 29.40
CA ILE A 482 4.25 -0.06 29.78
C ILE A 482 4.10 -1.15 28.73
N ARG A 483 4.30 -2.41 29.13
CA ARG A 483 3.91 -3.53 28.27
C ARG A 483 2.39 -3.49 28.15
N VAL A 484 1.91 -3.32 26.93
CA VAL A 484 0.52 -3.55 26.60
C VAL A 484 0.28 -5.02 26.92
N LYS A 485 -0.37 -5.31 28.05
CA LYS A 485 -1.00 -6.61 28.21
C LYS A 485 -1.91 -6.72 27.01
N GLU A 486 -1.83 -7.83 26.26
CA GLU A 486 -2.90 -8.17 25.35
C GLU A 486 -4.18 -8.13 26.18
N LYS A 487 -4.89 -7.00 26.14
CA LYS A 487 -6.33 -7.10 26.03
C LYS A 487 -6.44 -7.94 24.78
N LYS A 488 -6.79 -9.21 24.96
CA LYS A 488 -7.64 -9.85 23.99
C LYS A 488 -8.79 -8.88 23.84
N THR A 489 -8.64 -7.90 22.96
CA THR A 489 -9.73 -7.34 22.22
C THR A 489 -10.18 -8.55 21.44
N MET A 490 -10.95 -9.39 22.12
CA MET A 490 -11.96 -10.16 21.45
C MET A 490 -12.76 -9.06 20.76
N LEU A 491 -12.39 -8.74 19.51
CA LEU A 491 -13.36 -8.98 18.48
C LEU A 491 -14.01 -10.28 18.92
N ARG A 492 -15.26 -10.20 19.37
CA ARG A 492 -16.12 -11.36 19.31
C ARG A 492 -16.14 -11.72 17.82
N GLU A 493 -15.06 -12.34 17.31
CA GLU A 493 -15.22 -13.66 16.76
C GLU A 493 -16.08 -14.34 17.82
N GLN A 494 -17.36 -14.43 17.52
CA GLN A 494 -18.13 -15.52 18.02
C GLN A 494 -17.33 -16.76 17.58
N LYS A 495 -16.33 -17.15 18.38
CA LYS A 495 -16.20 -18.53 18.76
C LYS A 495 -17.50 -18.83 19.47
N THR A 496 -18.53 -19.06 18.67
CA THR A 496 -19.40 -20.18 18.92
C THR A 496 -18.47 -21.26 19.44
N GLU A 497 -18.55 -21.53 20.74
CA GLU A 497 -18.30 -22.88 21.21
C GLU A 497 -18.93 -23.79 20.15
N PRO A 498 -18.26 -24.83 19.64
CA PRO A 498 -18.89 -25.71 18.68
C PRO A 498 -20.19 -26.11 19.33
N ALA A 499 -21.30 -25.56 18.84
CA ALA A 499 -22.59 -25.94 19.35
C ALA A 499 -22.57 -27.43 19.10
N LYS A 500 -22.93 -28.21 20.11
CA LYS A 500 -23.24 -29.62 19.87
C LYS A 500 -24.39 -29.62 18.87
N PHE A 501 -24.06 -29.56 17.58
CA PHE A 501 -24.96 -29.57 16.45
C PHE A 501 -25.27 -31.01 16.16
N ASP A 502 -25.99 -31.62 17.09
CA ASP A 502 -26.78 -32.78 16.76
C ASP A 502 -28.07 -32.22 16.13
N SER A 503 -28.24 -32.42 14.81
CA SER A 503 -29.44 -32.18 13.99
C SER A 503 -29.57 -30.91 13.09
N GLN A 504 -28.61 -30.57 12.22
CA GLN A 504 -28.92 -29.74 11.02
C GLN A 504 -29.52 -30.59 9.88
N LYS A 505 -30.65 -30.18 9.30
CA LYS A 505 -31.25 -30.79 8.10
C LYS A 505 -30.58 -30.22 6.85
N ILE A 506 -29.49 -30.86 6.43
CA ILE A 506 -28.80 -30.58 5.18
C ILE A 506 -29.37 -31.48 4.08
N ILE A 507 -29.65 -30.88 2.92
CA ILE A 507 -30.05 -31.60 1.72
C ILE A 507 -28.93 -31.51 0.68
N PHE A 508 -28.47 -32.65 0.18
CA PHE A 508 -27.61 -32.71 -1.00
C PHE A 508 -28.50 -32.97 -2.21
N LEU A 509 -28.33 -32.20 -3.28
CA LEU A 509 -29.24 -32.21 -4.42
C LEU A 509 -28.48 -32.16 -5.73
N ASP A 510 -28.97 -32.93 -6.71
CA ASP A 510 -28.55 -32.89 -8.11
C ASP A 510 -29.77 -33.16 -9.02
N ILE A 511 -29.73 -32.63 -10.25
CA ILE A 511 -30.86 -32.66 -11.19
C ILE A 511 -30.42 -33.10 -12.57
N GLU A 512 -31.20 -34.02 -13.13
CA GLU A 512 -31.16 -34.37 -14.54
C GLU A 512 -32.29 -33.73 -15.33
N THR A 513 -32.01 -33.46 -16.61
CA THR A 513 -32.92 -32.74 -17.50
C THR A 513 -33.47 -33.61 -18.63
N GLN A 514 -34.61 -33.21 -19.21
CA GLN A 514 -35.22 -33.94 -20.34
C GLN A 514 -34.66 -33.50 -21.71
N LYS A 515 -34.11 -32.29 -21.78
CA LYS A 515 -33.63 -31.67 -23.02
C LYS A 515 -32.23 -31.13 -22.83
N LEU A 516 -31.41 -31.24 -23.88
CA LEU A 516 -30.09 -30.64 -23.93
C LEU A 516 -30.17 -29.13 -24.16
N ALA A 517 -29.11 -28.41 -23.77
CA ALA A 517 -29.01 -26.96 -23.98
C ALA A 517 -29.24 -26.56 -25.45
N GLN A 518 -28.80 -27.37 -26.41
CA GLN A 518 -28.99 -27.10 -27.85
C GLN A 518 -30.47 -27.12 -28.26
N GLU A 519 -31.31 -27.91 -27.60
CA GLU A 519 -32.73 -28.08 -27.94
C GLU A 519 -33.61 -26.96 -27.39
N VAL A 520 -33.11 -26.19 -26.43
CA VAL A 520 -33.82 -25.06 -25.81
C VAL A 520 -33.34 -23.70 -26.31
N GLY A 521 -32.36 -23.68 -27.23
CA GLY A 521 -31.79 -22.44 -27.79
C GLY A 521 -30.54 -21.93 -27.06
N GLY A 522 -29.87 -22.79 -26.27
CA GLY A 522 -28.62 -22.51 -25.59
C GLY A 522 -28.74 -22.36 -24.07
N TRP A 523 -27.60 -22.17 -23.40
CA TRP A 523 -27.50 -22.10 -21.94
C TRP A 523 -28.22 -20.89 -21.30
N ASN A 524 -28.74 -19.94 -22.07
CA ASN A 524 -29.54 -18.85 -21.53
C ASN A 524 -30.99 -19.25 -21.24
N PHE A 525 -31.44 -20.42 -21.72
CA PHE A 525 -32.82 -20.90 -21.61
C PHE A 525 -32.93 -22.20 -20.79
N LYS A 526 -32.12 -22.30 -19.72
CA LYS A 526 -32.05 -23.47 -18.82
C LYS A 526 -33.42 -23.85 -18.25
N GLU A 527 -34.28 -22.86 -18.01
CA GLU A 527 -35.64 -23.04 -17.51
C GLU A 527 -36.54 -23.87 -18.44
N ARG A 528 -36.18 -24.00 -19.72
CA ARG A 528 -36.97 -24.76 -20.70
C ARG A 528 -36.53 -26.22 -20.83
N MET A 529 -35.47 -26.62 -20.12
CA MET A 529 -34.86 -27.95 -20.23
C MET A 529 -35.72 -29.05 -19.62
N LYS A 530 -36.63 -28.69 -18.70
CA LYS A 530 -37.49 -29.57 -17.90
C LYS A 530 -36.73 -30.59 -17.06
N VAL A 531 -37.32 -30.97 -15.94
CA VAL A 531 -36.72 -31.93 -15.01
C VAL A 531 -37.07 -33.36 -15.44
N SER A 532 -36.09 -34.25 -15.57
CA SER A 532 -36.34 -35.69 -15.73
C SER A 532 -36.33 -36.39 -14.37
N LEU A 533 -35.34 -36.09 -13.53
CA LEU A 533 -35.17 -36.67 -12.20
C LEU A 533 -34.44 -35.69 -11.29
N VAL A 534 -34.91 -35.55 -10.05
CA VAL A 534 -34.13 -34.96 -8.95
C VAL A 534 -33.80 -36.05 -7.96
N VAL A 535 -32.53 -36.14 -7.57
CA VAL A 535 -32.11 -36.97 -6.44
C VAL A 535 -31.70 -36.07 -5.30
N ILE A 536 -32.19 -36.39 -4.10
CA ILE A 536 -31.73 -35.74 -2.87
C ILE A 536 -31.25 -36.74 -1.84
N TYR A 537 -30.29 -36.33 -1.02
CA TYR A 537 -29.95 -37.01 0.24
C TYR A 537 -30.24 -36.08 1.42
N SER A 538 -31.03 -36.54 2.37
CA SER A 538 -31.37 -35.79 3.58
C SER A 538 -30.56 -36.30 4.77
N THR A 539 -29.80 -35.43 5.44
CA THR A 539 -29.04 -35.82 6.65
C THR A 539 -29.94 -36.20 7.82
N LYS A 540 -31.15 -35.62 7.89
CA LYS A 540 -32.15 -35.92 8.92
C LYS A 540 -32.70 -37.34 8.81
N GLU A 541 -32.93 -37.80 7.59
CA GLU A 541 -33.52 -39.12 7.32
C GLU A 541 -32.49 -40.17 6.91
N GLN A 542 -31.24 -39.76 6.68
CA GLN A 542 -30.11 -40.59 6.23
C GLN A 542 -30.44 -41.48 5.02
N LYS A 543 -31.24 -40.98 4.09
CA LYS A 543 -31.68 -41.73 2.91
C LYS A 543 -31.77 -40.87 1.67
N TYR A 544 -31.64 -41.53 0.53
CA TYR A 544 -31.86 -40.94 -0.79
C TYR A 544 -33.36 -40.93 -1.10
N LYS A 545 -33.84 -39.84 -1.71
CA LYS A 545 -35.19 -39.72 -2.26
C LYS A 545 -35.08 -39.31 -3.73
N TYR A 546 -36.05 -39.77 -4.51
CA TYR A 546 -36.11 -39.60 -5.96
C TYR A 546 -37.42 -38.90 -6.28
N PHE A 547 -37.36 -37.85 -7.10
CA PHE A 547 -38.54 -37.10 -7.51
C PHE A 547 -38.52 -36.97 -9.03
N GLU A 548 -39.54 -37.50 -9.68
CA GLU A 548 -39.79 -37.30 -11.10
C GLU A 548 -40.57 -35.98 -11.30
N GLU A 549 -40.76 -35.52 -12.55
CA GLU A 549 -41.34 -34.20 -12.86
C GLU A 549 -42.69 -33.94 -12.15
N GLU A 550 -43.52 -34.98 -12.03
CA GLU A 550 -44.84 -34.91 -11.38
C GLU A 550 -44.76 -34.74 -9.85
N GLU A 551 -43.62 -35.10 -9.24
CA GLU A 551 -43.41 -35.10 -7.79
C GLU A 551 -42.63 -33.88 -7.28
N ILE A 552 -42.26 -32.96 -8.17
CA ILE A 552 -41.56 -31.71 -7.83
C ILE A 552 -42.28 -30.85 -6.76
N PRO A 553 -43.63 -30.81 -6.68
CA PRO A 553 -44.30 -30.14 -5.56
C PRO A 553 -43.93 -30.71 -4.18
N LYS A 554 -43.70 -32.03 -4.07
CA LYS A 554 -43.25 -32.66 -2.80
C LYS A 554 -41.79 -32.33 -2.48
N LEU A 555 -40.95 -32.23 -3.50
CA LEU A 555 -39.56 -31.79 -3.35
C LEU A 555 -39.47 -30.39 -2.74
N LEU A 556 -40.40 -29.49 -3.08
CA LEU A 556 -40.43 -28.14 -2.52
C LEU A 556 -40.52 -28.15 -0.99
N GLU A 557 -41.39 -28.99 -0.43
CA GLU A 557 -41.58 -29.11 1.00
C GLU A 557 -40.27 -29.54 1.69
N GLU A 558 -39.50 -30.40 1.03
CA GLU A 558 -38.19 -30.83 1.53
C GLU A 558 -37.16 -29.72 1.52
N ILE A 559 -37.04 -29.00 0.39
CA ILE A 559 -36.09 -27.90 0.17
C ILE A 559 -36.38 -26.74 1.13
N LEU A 560 -37.64 -26.32 1.25
CA LEU A 560 -38.02 -25.21 2.14
C LEU A 560 -37.85 -25.55 3.63
N ALA A 561 -37.93 -26.84 3.98
CA ALA A 561 -37.68 -27.29 5.34
C ALA A 561 -36.18 -27.54 5.64
N ALA A 562 -35.30 -27.42 4.66
CA ALA A 562 -33.86 -27.61 4.84
C ALA A 562 -33.20 -26.37 5.47
N ASP A 563 -32.26 -26.61 6.38
CA ASP A 563 -31.41 -25.55 6.93
C ASP A 563 -30.35 -25.11 5.91
N LEU A 564 -29.94 -26.03 5.03
CA LEU A 564 -28.95 -25.82 3.98
C LEU A 564 -29.17 -26.80 2.82
N VAL A 565 -29.12 -26.29 1.59
CA VAL A 565 -29.00 -27.12 0.39
C VAL A 565 -27.57 -27.05 -0.14
N VAL A 566 -26.97 -28.22 -0.40
CA VAL A 566 -25.62 -28.36 -0.94
C VAL A 566 -25.70 -29.02 -2.31
N GLY A 567 -24.97 -28.49 -3.29
CA GLY A 567 -24.89 -29.10 -4.61
C GLY A 567 -23.71 -28.60 -5.42
N PHE A 568 -23.66 -29.10 -6.66
CA PHE A 568 -22.62 -28.75 -7.61
C PHE A 568 -23.22 -27.97 -8.78
N ASN A 569 -22.99 -26.65 -8.85
CA ASN A 569 -23.60 -25.74 -9.82
C ASN A 569 -25.11 -25.47 -9.59
N ILE A 570 -25.60 -25.63 -8.35
CA ILE A 570 -27.01 -25.40 -8.00
C ILE A 570 -27.51 -24.01 -8.39
N LYS A 571 -26.78 -22.95 -8.02
CA LYS A 571 -27.25 -21.58 -8.26
C LYS A 571 -27.20 -21.25 -9.75
N GLY A 572 -26.20 -21.80 -10.44
CA GLY A 572 -25.94 -21.55 -11.85
C GLY A 572 -26.78 -22.40 -12.80
N PHE A 573 -27.29 -23.55 -12.37
CA PHE A 573 -27.97 -24.53 -13.22
C PHE A 573 -29.26 -25.05 -12.59
N ASP A 574 -29.17 -25.81 -11.50
CA ASP A 574 -30.31 -26.56 -10.94
C ASP A 574 -31.49 -25.65 -10.58
N TRP A 575 -31.23 -24.54 -9.87
CA TRP A 575 -32.25 -23.53 -9.54
C TRP A 575 -32.89 -22.91 -10.78
N ALA A 576 -32.14 -22.71 -11.87
CA ALA A 576 -32.70 -22.16 -13.11
C ALA A 576 -33.64 -23.17 -13.81
N VAL A 577 -33.30 -24.45 -13.78
CA VAL A 577 -34.14 -25.53 -14.33
C VAL A 577 -35.40 -25.72 -13.48
N LEU A 578 -35.27 -25.58 -12.16
CA LEU A 578 -36.33 -25.80 -11.19
C LEU A 578 -37.31 -24.62 -11.05
N GLN A 579 -36.85 -23.39 -11.24
CA GLN A 579 -37.63 -22.17 -11.02
C GLN A 579 -39.04 -22.17 -11.66
N PRO A 580 -39.27 -22.69 -12.89
CA PRO A 580 -40.60 -22.75 -13.50
C PRO A 580 -41.63 -23.58 -12.72
N TYR A 581 -41.17 -24.55 -11.93
CA TYR A 581 -42.04 -25.41 -11.12
C TYR A 581 -42.44 -24.75 -9.79
N PHE A 582 -41.86 -23.58 -9.47
CA PHE A 582 -42.03 -22.93 -8.18
C PHE A 582 -42.57 -21.50 -8.32
N ARG A 583 -43.49 -21.15 -7.41
CA ARG A 583 -44.04 -19.79 -7.31
C ARG A 583 -43.14 -18.83 -6.54
N HIS A 584 -42.22 -19.35 -5.73
CA HIS A 584 -41.28 -18.58 -4.93
C HIS A 584 -39.89 -18.57 -5.58
N ASP A 585 -39.13 -17.50 -5.36
CA ASP A 585 -37.74 -17.43 -5.82
C ASP A 585 -36.88 -18.38 -4.97
N LEU A 586 -36.27 -19.39 -5.59
CA LEU A 586 -35.44 -20.37 -4.89
C LEU A 586 -34.15 -19.76 -4.33
N LYS A 587 -33.77 -18.53 -4.73
CA LYS A 587 -32.61 -17.83 -4.19
C LYS A 587 -32.71 -17.50 -2.70
N ILE A 588 -33.91 -17.58 -2.11
CA ILE A 588 -34.11 -17.39 -0.67
C ILE A 588 -33.59 -18.57 0.16
N VAL A 589 -33.40 -19.74 -0.47
CA VAL A 589 -32.99 -20.96 0.23
C VAL A 589 -31.48 -20.88 0.52
N PRO A 590 -31.04 -21.06 1.78
CA PRO A 590 -29.62 -21.16 2.10
C PRO A 590 -28.96 -22.24 1.26
N THR A 591 -28.02 -21.84 0.39
CA THR A 591 -27.44 -22.72 -0.63
C THR A 591 -25.92 -22.61 -0.64
N LEU A 592 -25.25 -23.74 -0.49
CA LEU A 592 -23.82 -23.90 -0.72
C LEU A 592 -23.60 -24.54 -2.09
N ASP A 593 -23.02 -23.76 -2.99
CA ASP A 593 -22.66 -24.21 -4.33
C ASP A 593 -21.14 -24.44 -4.40
N ILE A 594 -20.73 -25.70 -4.46
CA ILE A 594 -19.30 -26.08 -4.46
C ILE A 594 -18.58 -25.47 -5.67
N LEU A 595 -19.23 -25.44 -6.84
CA LEU A 595 -18.62 -24.91 -8.06
C LEU A 595 -18.38 -23.40 -7.94
N GLU A 596 -19.34 -22.66 -7.40
CA GLU A 596 -19.21 -21.21 -7.17
C GLU A 596 -18.04 -20.91 -6.25
N ILE A 597 -17.95 -21.60 -5.11
CA ILE A 597 -16.88 -21.39 -4.11
C ILE A 597 -15.51 -21.68 -4.72
N VAL A 598 -15.36 -22.83 -5.38
CA VAL A 598 -14.10 -23.22 -6.04
C VAL A 598 -13.74 -22.24 -7.16
N HIS A 599 -14.72 -21.83 -7.97
CA HIS A 599 -14.51 -20.87 -9.05
C HIS A 599 -14.05 -19.50 -8.52
N ASN A 600 -14.65 -19.01 -7.43
CA ASN A 600 -14.27 -17.74 -6.83
C ASN A 600 -12.85 -17.76 -6.28
N LYS A 601 -12.37 -18.91 -5.77
CA LYS A 601 -11.00 -19.10 -5.28
C LYS A 601 -9.98 -19.27 -6.41
N LEU A 602 -10.30 -20.05 -7.44
CA LEU A 602 -9.35 -20.40 -8.50
C LEU A 602 -9.36 -19.40 -9.68
N GLY A 603 -10.50 -18.77 -9.95
CA GLY A 603 -10.76 -17.95 -11.14
C GLY A 603 -11.10 -18.73 -12.41
N PHE A 604 -11.29 -20.05 -12.30
CA PHE A 604 -11.72 -20.93 -13.40
C PHE A 604 -12.55 -22.09 -12.86
N ARG A 605 -13.36 -22.71 -13.73
CA ARG A 605 -14.28 -23.79 -13.35
C ARG A 605 -13.57 -25.14 -13.37
N LEU A 606 -13.85 -25.96 -12.37
CA LEU A 606 -13.50 -27.38 -12.32
C LEU A 606 -14.78 -28.21 -12.40
N SER A 607 -14.72 -29.42 -12.97
CA SER A 607 -15.88 -30.33 -12.98
C SER A 607 -15.99 -31.11 -11.67
N LEU A 608 -17.19 -31.60 -11.37
CA LEU A 608 -17.42 -32.47 -10.22
C LEU A 608 -16.52 -33.71 -10.29
N SER A 609 -16.44 -34.33 -11.47
CA SER A 609 -15.59 -35.51 -11.72
C SER A 609 -14.13 -35.23 -11.41
N HIS A 610 -13.60 -34.05 -11.80
CA HIS A 610 -12.21 -33.69 -11.53
C HIS A 610 -11.96 -33.55 -10.02
N LEU A 611 -12.83 -32.85 -9.30
CA LEU A 611 -12.67 -32.69 -7.85
C LEU A 611 -12.84 -34.02 -7.11
N ALA A 612 -13.80 -34.85 -7.51
CA ALA A 612 -14.03 -36.17 -6.94
C ALA A 612 -12.84 -37.12 -7.19
N GLU A 613 -12.27 -37.11 -8.39
CA GLU A 613 -11.10 -37.93 -8.72
C GLU A 613 -9.89 -37.49 -7.91
N MET A 614 -9.59 -36.19 -7.88
CA MET A 614 -8.39 -35.67 -7.23
C MET A 614 -8.50 -35.68 -5.70
N THR A 615 -9.71 -35.52 -5.13
CA THR A 615 -9.92 -35.44 -3.67
C THR A 615 -10.26 -36.80 -3.05
N LEU A 616 -11.10 -37.59 -3.73
CA LEU A 616 -11.67 -38.83 -3.18
C LEU A 616 -11.13 -40.09 -3.89
N GLY A 617 -10.36 -39.94 -4.98
CA GLY A 617 -9.88 -41.07 -5.78
C GLY A 617 -10.98 -41.75 -6.61
N LYS A 618 -12.14 -41.11 -6.78
CA LYS A 618 -13.30 -41.67 -7.50
C LYS A 618 -13.35 -41.15 -8.93
N LYS A 619 -13.22 -42.02 -9.93
CA LYS A 619 -13.42 -41.67 -11.35
C LYS A 619 -14.89 -41.82 -11.75
N LYS A 620 -15.36 -40.87 -12.55
CA LYS A 620 -16.66 -40.94 -13.22
C LYS A 620 -16.46 -41.56 -14.60
N GLU A 621 -17.18 -42.63 -14.91
CA GLU A 621 -17.05 -43.36 -16.18
C GLU A 621 -17.99 -42.85 -17.29
N VAL A 622 -18.90 -41.91 -17.00
CA VAL A 622 -20.03 -41.56 -17.87
C VAL A 622 -20.26 -40.03 -17.93
N ASP A 623 -20.53 -39.50 -19.13
CA ASP A 623 -20.80 -38.09 -19.43
C ASP A 623 -22.30 -37.74 -19.30
N GLY A 624 -22.61 -36.49 -18.94
CA GLY A 624 -23.99 -36.00 -18.68
C GLY A 624 -24.91 -36.01 -19.90
N ILE A 625 -24.36 -36.05 -21.12
CA ILE A 625 -25.16 -36.23 -22.35
C ILE A 625 -25.87 -37.59 -22.32
N GLN A 626 -25.26 -38.61 -21.72
CA GLN A 626 -25.80 -39.97 -21.68
C GLN A 626 -27.04 -40.08 -20.77
N ALA A 627 -27.17 -39.19 -19.77
CA ALA A 627 -28.33 -39.12 -18.88
C ALA A 627 -29.63 -38.78 -19.64
N VAL A 628 -29.58 -37.82 -20.57
CA VAL A 628 -30.73 -37.45 -21.42
C VAL A 628 -31.11 -38.62 -22.34
N THR A 629 -30.12 -39.37 -22.85
CA THR A 629 -30.36 -40.54 -23.68
C THR A 629 -31.08 -41.65 -22.91
N TRP A 630 -30.65 -41.97 -21.69
CA TRP A 630 -31.32 -42.99 -20.86
C TRP A 630 -32.76 -42.62 -20.52
N TYR A 631 -33.04 -41.34 -20.26
CA TYR A 631 -34.41 -40.87 -20.07
C TYR A 631 -35.29 -41.14 -21.31
N ARG A 632 -34.77 -40.85 -22.52
CA ARG A 632 -35.49 -41.10 -23.78
C ARG A 632 -35.72 -42.58 -24.07
N GLU A 633 -34.77 -43.42 -23.67
CA GLU A 633 -34.86 -44.88 -23.79
C GLU A 633 -35.73 -45.51 -22.69
N GLY A 634 -36.17 -44.73 -21.69
CA GLY A 634 -36.94 -45.20 -20.55
C GLY A 634 -36.12 -45.98 -19.50
N ASP A 635 -34.79 -45.94 -19.59
CA ASP A 635 -33.87 -46.63 -18.66
C ASP A 635 -33.68 -45.81 -17.37
N MET A 636 -34.76 -45.70 -16.60
CA MET A 636 -34.81 -44.92 -15.35
C MET A 636 -33.88 -45.47 -14.26
N GLU A 637 -33.54 -46.76 -14.30
CA GLU A 637 -32.62 -47.38 -13.34
C GLU A 637 -31.19 -46.84 -13.52
N LYS A 638 -30.70 -46.75 -14.76
CA LYS A 638 -29.38 -46.13 -15.03
C LYS A 638 -29.37 -44.65 -14.66
N LEU A 639 -30.43 -43.91 -14.99
CA LEU A 639 -30.56 -42.50 -14.66
C LEU A 639 -30.54 -42.27 -13.13
N LYS A 640 -31.33 -43.04 -12.37
CA LYS A 640 -31.37 -42.99 -10.90
C LYS A 640 -30.02 -43.32 -10.27
N LYS A 641 -29.30 -44.30 -10.82
CA LYS A 641 -27.95 -44.66 -10.35
C LYS A 641 -26.92 -43.55 -10.63
N TYR A 642 -27.00 -42.92 -11.80
CA TYR A 642 -26.09 -41.85 -12.21
C TYR A 642 -26.26 -40.59 -11.33
N CYS A 643 -27.47 -40.04 -11.26
CA CYS A 643 -27.74 -38.82 -10.48
C CYS A 643 -27.49 -39.07 -8.97
N ARG A 644 -27.82 -40.27 -8.45
CA ARG A 644 -27.42 -40.66 -7.08
C ARG A 644 -25.91 -40.60 -6.87
N SER A 645 -25.13 -41.07 -7.85
CA SER A 645 -23.67 -41.04 -7.75
C SER A 645 -23.13 -39.61 -7.66
N ASP A 646 -23.76 -38.65 -8.35
CA ASP A 646 -23.35 -37.24 -8.29
C ASP A 646 -23.72 -36.60 -6.95
N VAL A 647 -24.90 -36.91 -6.40
CA VAL A 647 -25.28 -36.51 -5.03
C VAL A 647 -24.33 -37.10 -3.99
N GLU A 648 -23.93 -38.38 -4.15
CA GLU A 648 -22.98 -39.04 -3.26
C GLU A 648 -21.60 -38.40 -3.32
N MET A 649 -21.06 -38.13 -4.52
CA MET A 649 -19.78 -37.42 -4.67
C MET A 649 -19.83 -36.02 -4.08
N THR A 650 -20.91 -35.28 -4.33
CA THR A 650 -21.12 -33.93 -3.78
C THR A 650 -21.13 -33.96 -2.25
N LYS A 651 -21.85 -34.93 -1.66
CA LYS A 651 -21.88 -35.14 -0.21
C LYS A 651 -20.50 -35.44 0.36
N GLU A 652 -19.78 -36.39 -0.24
CA GLU A 652 -18.44 -36.77 0.24
C GLU A 652 -17.43 -35.63 0.08
N LEU A 653 -17.50 -34.86 -1.01
CA LEU A 653 -16.69 -33.65 -1.17
C LEU A 653 -17.00 -32.64 -0.08
N TYR A 654 -18.29 -32.40 0.20
CA TYR A 654 -18.72 -31.53 1.29
C TYR A 654 -18.17 -31.99 2.66
N GLU A 655 -18.32 -33.27 2.97
CA GLU A 655 -17.81 -33.85 4.21
C GLU A 655 -16.28 -33.77 4.31
N PHE A 656 -15.57 -33.98 3.19
CA PHE A 656 -14.12 -33.85 3.12
C PHE A 656 -13.69 -32.40 3.39
N GLY A 657 -14.23 -31.44 2.63
CA GLY A 657 -13.84 -30.03 2.80
C GLY A 657 -14.26 -29.46 4.16
N LYS A 658 -15.38 -29.92 4.74
CA LYS A 658 -15.76 -29.56 6.11
C LYS A 658 -14.79 -30.13 7.15
N ARG A 659 -14.24 -31.32 6.92
CA ARG A 659 -13.29 -31.97 7.84
C ARG A 659 -11.88 -31.38 7.73
N TYR A 660 -11.43 -31.07 6.52
CA TYR A 660 -10.03 -30.73 6.25
C TYR A 660 -9.81 -29.26 5.85
N GLY A 661 -10.85 -28.50 5.55
CA GLY A 661 -10.78 -27.09 5.13
C GLY A 661 -10.29 -26.87 3.70
N TYR A 662 -10.17 -27.93 2.88
CA TYR A 662 -9.76 -27.82 1.48
C TYR A 662 -10.30 -28.97 0.62
N LEU A 663 -10.30 -28.80 -0.69
CA LEU A 663 -10.40 -29.88 -1.68
C LEU A 663 -9.10 -29.99 -2.48
N LEU A 664 -8.91 -31.08 -3.21
CA LEU A 664 -7.74 -31.29 -4.07
C LEU A 664 -8.09 -31.08 -5.55
N PHE A 665 -7.15 -30.51 -6.28
CA PHE A 665 -7.24 -30.36 -7.72
C PHE A 665 -5.86 -30.43 -8.36
N GLN A 666 -5.83 -30.78 -9.64
CA GLN A 666 -4.67 -30.60 -10.49
C GLN A 666 -4.87 -29.40 -11.43
N SER A 667 -3.88 -28.51 -11.47
CA SER A 667 -3.87 -27.37 -12.40
C SER A 667 -3.20 -27.77 -13.72
N LYS A 668 -3.72 -27.30 -14.86
CA LYS A 668 -3.06 -27.41 -16.17
C LYS A 668 -1.68 -26.75 -16.20
N GLN A 669 -1.39 -25.87 -15.24
CA GLN A 669 -0.12 -25.15 -15.13
C GLN A 669 0.87 -25.81 -14.17
N ALA A 670 0.41 -26.77 -13.36
CA ALA A 670 1.24 -27.52 -12.44
C ALA A 670 2.02 -28.60 -13.20
N LYS A 671 3.13 -29.11 -12.63
CA LYS A 671 3.81 -30.27 -13.22
C LYS A 671 2.84 -31.45 -13.28
N GLU A 672 2.98 -32.29 -14.30
CA GLU A 672 2.15 -33.48 -14.46
C GLU A 672 2.22 -34.35 -13.19
N GLY A 673 1.07 -34.73 -12.63
CA GLY A 673 0.96 -35.46 -11.36
C GLY A 673 0.87 -34.59 -10.09
N GLN A 674 1.04 -33.27 -10.18
CA GLN A 674 1.05 -32.40 -9.00
C GLN A 674 -0.36 -32.04 -8.51
N LEU A 675 -0.68 -32.40 -7.26
CA LEU A 675 -1.94 -32.09 -6.59
C LEU A 675 -1.81 -30.86 -5.69
N LEU A 676 -2.80 -29.97 -5.79
CA LEU A 676 -2.87 -28.70 -5.08
C LEU A 676 -4.16 -28.61 -4.25
N ARG A 677 -4.12 -27.85 -3.17
CA ARG A 677 -5.26 -27.56 -2.30
C ARG A 677 -6.00 -26.33 -2.80
N VAL A 678 -7.33 -26.42 -2.85
CA VAL A 678 -8.22 -25.26 -2.91
C VAL A 678 -8.88 -25.11 -1.52
N PRO A 679 -8.60 -24.03 -0.77
CA PRO A 679 -9.18 -23.83 0.55
C PRO A 679 -10.69 -23.63 0.44
N VAL A 680 -11.44 -24.27 1.32
CA VAL A 680 -12.89 -24.13 1.44
C VAL A 680 -13.26 -23.84 2.89
N ASP A 681 -14.11 -22.83 3.08
CA ASP A 681 -14.61 -22.42 4.38
C ASP A 681 -16.09 -22.74 4.45
N TRP A 682 -16.43 -23.86 5.09
CA TRP A 682 -17.78 -24.41 5.17
C TRP A 682 -18.22 -24.63 6.63
N GLU A 683 -17.57 -23.94 7.58
CA GLU A 683 -17.95 -23.94 9.00
C GLU A 683 -19.31 -23.26 9.26
#